data_AF-A0A2D4SQS4-F1
#
_entry.id   AF-A0A2D4SQS4-F1
#
_cell.length_a   1.000
_cell.length_b   1.000
_cell.length_c   1.000
_cell.angle_alpha   90.00
_cell.angle_beta   90.00
_cell.angle_gamma   90.00
#
_symmetry.space_group_name_H-M   'P 1'
#
loop_
_entity.id
_entity.type
_entity.pdbx_description
1 polymer ?
#
loop_
_entity_poly.entity_id
_entity_poly.type
_entity_poly.pdbx_seq_one_letter_code
_entity_poly.pdbx_strand_id
1 'polypeptide(L)'
;MPHLPLYGKINSISSSGSHLLTTLCFDLESNTHIAHIINLQKVFGASSQLDREQAVTSHTLNSPGVQSLSSKNNQYIITESEVLKYSDGAFVSIKDGLSNISLSECMYNGNIILVQEEQVSILTPNGALAQTIELRAEATSMAISEDNRTLAFGFIDGFVEVFKQEHSGFQPVKKDGARGANPLVMHKNAAVTSLAIVRYDDNREWMFSFGEDRKAMQAHTEELIASERASTGLHQGLVKAVISSSALERLHTISHDGEAKSWVRSNTKTRPATESVIKNVTSAAFVRFDMKDTKRQMMQKRNFLVVSGGSKADGTLEFWSFADDDSGKLAKKELQITTGMAWFDGFYKNEKEETRRHVIDTIGNWGIRFLDSLVNIAKRKGEDEKVRIHAVDTIYNTGLAAAKYKLEKVVKSSPNRKTRVAALDHYAKVDSTVAPLELGLSNNCKEVFSKTLGLLGERSKENNEARTLLEQAVTRTSWKEAERDIARQAIDTLYGLDNEVEALLLGVDNPLLEQYAMEEVYRKGHLGDSKAQSHFKLLLQDDNAKTRQRAQDILFLKYPALATFARSRDESLHHRLCNIEAKGKSYPEQPSKTEASSVSTEAKDLVNQLMAAPHPDLSSYATRLSTSLGSNDTLAPLLIFMSSDDAQVRTNAIHGLVNVVHDYANSGLTKAFCTDEVSTIRQLAFDGVEKSVQKYRNALASRYQDIRKKALDGLSNFLEEEVTTE
;
A
#
# COMPACT_ATOMS: atom_id res chain seq x y z
N MET A 1 -22.38 4.60 28.76
CA MET A 1 -21.99 3.98 30.04
C MET A 1 -20.60 3.36 29.85
N PRO A 2 -19.65 3.50 30.78
CA PRO A 2 -18.36 2.85 30.62
C PRO A 2 -18.54 1.37 30.97
N HIS A 3 -18.39 0.49 29.98
CA HIS A 3 -18.40 -0.95 30.18
C HIS A 3 -17.14 -1.35 30.96
N LEU A 4 -17.32 -1.92 32.16
CA LEU A 4 -16.23 -2.51 32.93
C LEU A 4 -15.61 -3.68 32.13
N PRO A 5 -14.27 -3.78 32.02
CA PRO A 5 -13.63 -4.93 31.40
C PRO A 5 -13.87 -6.18 32.26
N LEU A 6 -14.47 -7.20 31.63
CA LEU A 6 -14.67 -8.52 32.22
C LEU A 6 -13.36 -9.31 32.04
N TYR A 7 -12.71 -9.67 33.14
CA TYR A 7 -11.54 -10.55 33.15
C TYR A 7 -11.96 -11.89 33.75
N GLY A 8 -11.84 -12.99 33.00
CA GLY A 8 -12.07 -14.32 33.56
C GLY A 8 -11.59 -15.50 32.71
N LYS A 9 -11.26 -16.60 33.39
CA LYS A 9 -10.90 -17.90 32.80
C LYS A 9 -12.19 -18.72 32.59
N ILE A 10 -12.36 -19.32 31.41
CA ILE A 10 -13.46 -20.25 31.12
C ILE A 10 -13.09 -21.60 31.74
N ASN A 11 -13.91 -22.09 32.67
CA ASN A 11 -13.62 -23.33 33.41
C ASN A 11 -14.46 -24.54 32.98
N SER A 12 -15.59 -24.31 32.30
CA SER A 12 -16.48 -25.36 31.81
C SER A 12 -17.44 -24.81 30.77
N ILE A 13 -17.66 -25.55 29.68
CA ILE A 13 -18.65 -25.26 28.64
C ILE A 13 -19.58 -26.46 28.54
N SER A 14 -20.89 -26.21 28.47
CA SER A 14 -21.91 -27.22 28.16
C SER A 14 -22.70 -26.73 26.95
N SER A 15 -22.90 -27.60 25.96
CA SER A 15 -23.74 -27.31 24.79
C SER A 15 -24.62 -28.49 24.43
N SER A 16 -25.61 -28.25 23.59
CA SER A 16 -26.28 -29.30 22.85
C SER A 16 -26.60 -28.73 21.47
N GLY A 17 -25.88 -29.14 20.43
CA GLY A 17 -26.17 -28.69 19.06
C GLY A 17 -24.95 -28.51 18.16
N SER A 18 -25.17 -28.76 16.87
CA SER A 18 -24.14 -28.75 15.81
C SER A 18 -23.49 -27.37 15.58
N HIS A 19 -22.17 -27.40 15.36
CA HIS A 19 -21.27 -26.39 14.80
C HIS A 19 -20.63 -25.30 15.68
N LEU A 20 -21.12 -24.97 16.89
CA LEU A 20 -20.56 -23.82 17.62
C LEU A 20 -19.28 -24.13 18.43
N LEU A 21 -19.18 -25.33 19.02
CA LEU A 21 -18.04 -25.68 19.87
C LEU A 21 -16.76 -26.00 19.10
N THR A 22 -16.89 -26.56 17.91
CA THR A 22 -15.76 -26.75 16.98
C THR A 22 -15.23 -25.40 16.53
N THR A 23 -16.06 -24.39 16.30
CA THR A 23 -15.57 -23.08 15.83
C THR A 23 -14.95 -22.24 16.96
N LEU A 24 -15.50 -22.25 18.19
CA LEU A 24 -14.91 -21.51 19.31
C LEU A 24 -13.58 -22.11 19.83
N CYS A 25 -13.37 -23.43 19.69
CA CYS A 25 -12.09 -24.06 20.07
C CYS A 25 -11.07 -24.11 18.92
N PHE A 26 -11.49 -24.22 17.66
CA PHE A 26 -10.55 -24.30 16.51
C PHE A 26 -10.19 -22.93 15.92
N ASP A 27 -11.09 -21.93 15.96
CA ASP A 27 -10.86 -20.60 15.36
C ASP A 27 -10.11 -19.64 16.32
N LEU A 28 -9.92 -20.04 17.59
CA LEU A 28 -9.05 -19.36 18.53
C LEU A 28 -7.56 -19.66 18.30
N GLU A 29 -7.19 -20.79 17.68
CA GLU A 29 -5.79 -21.23 17.63
C GLU A 29 -5.26 -21.72 16.27
N SER A 30 -6.07 -21.86 15.22
CA SER A 30 -5.59 -22.34 13.90
C SER A 30 -5.68 -21.33 12.75
N ASN A 31 -4.89 -20.25 12.84
CA ASN A 31 -3.95 -19.84 11.77
C ASN A 31 -3.14 -18.60 12.19
N THR A 32 -1.85 -18.82 12.42
CA THR A 32 -0.74 -17.84 12.33
C THR A 32 -1.10 -16.38 12.62
N HIS A 33 -1.15 -16.02 13.91
CA HIS A 33 -0.61 -14.80 14.52
C HIS A 33 -1.04 -14.81 16.00
N ILE A 34 -0.24 -15.47 16.84
CA ILE A 34 -0.42 -15.44 18.30
C ILE A 34 -0.07 -14.05 18.81
N ALA A 35 -1.08 -13.17 18.83
CA ALA A 35 -1.19 -12.07 19.75
C ALA A 35 -2.68 -11.69 19.84
N HIS A 36 -3.20 -11.62 21.08
CA HIS A 36 -4.44 -10.92 21.46
C HIS A 36 -5.64 -11.74 21.96
N ILE A 37 -5.40 -12.68 22.89
CA ILE A 37 -6.36 -12.91 24.02
C ILE A 37 -5.70 -12.78 25.42
N ILE A 38 -4.42 -12.37 25.50
CA ILE A 38 -3.74 -12.07 26.79
C ILE A 38 -3.59 -10.55 27.05
N ASN A 39 -4.39 -9.68 26.42
CA ASN A 39 -4.28 -8.25 26.75
C ASN A 39 -5.60 -7.47 26.71
N LEU A 40 -6.59 -7.92 27.49
CA LEU A 40 -7.62 -7.02 28.00
C LEU A 40 -7.07 -6.08 29.10
N GLN A 41 -5.81 -6.21 29.53
CA GLN A 41 -5.18 -5.33 30.53
C GLN A 41 -4.83 -3.93 30.04
N LYS A 42 -4.77 -3.66 28.73
CA LYS A 42 -4.33 -2.36 28.18
C LYS A 42 -5.42 -1.46 27.61
N VAL A 43 -6.68 -1.90 27.58
CA VAL A 43 -7.78 -1.16 26.94
C VAL A 43 -8.37 -0.06 27.84
N PHE A 44 -8.10 -0.06 29.15
CA PHE A 44 -8.49 1.02 30.04
C PHE A 44 -7.29 1.47 30.88
N GLY A 45 -6.80 2.68 30.58
CA GLY A 45 -5.58 3.23 31.16
C GLY A 45 -5.59 3.27 32.68
N ALA A 46 -4.60 2.60 33.28
CA ALA A 46 -4.08 2.91 34.59
C ALA A 46 -2.58 2.64 34.57
N SER A 47 -1.81 3.71 34.73
CA SER A 47 -0.38 3.67 35.02
C SER A 47 -0.17 3.17 36.44
N SER A 48 0.58 2.09 36.63
CA SER A 48 1.40 1.95 37.84
C SER A 48 2.62 1.07 37.55
N GLN A 49 3.79 1.69 37.74
CA GLN A 49 5.05 1.01 38.03
C GLN A 49 4.83 0.09 39.26
N LEU A 50 5.26 -1.17 39.19
CA LEU A 50 5.80 -1.93 40.33
C LEU A 50 6.35 -3.29 39.85
N ASP A 51 7.63 -3.47 40.17
CA ASP A 51 8.38 -4.70 40.47
C ASP A 51 8.75 -5.70 39.35
N ARG A 52 9.94 -5.43 38.81
CA ARG A 52 10.96 -6.46 38.56
C ARG A 52 11.45 -7.00 39.90
N GLU A 53 11.31 -8.30 40.15
CA GLU A 53 12.31 -9.18 40.80
C GLU A 53 11.68 -10.53 41.19
N GLN A 54 12.51 -11.59 41.11
CA GLN A 54 12.28 -12.97 41.60
C GLN A 54 11.37 -13.86 40.71
N ALA A 55 11.69 -15.10 40.36
CA ALA A 55 12.70 -16.02 40.87
C ALA A 55 13.22 -16.94 39.75
N VAL A 56 14.54 -17.06 39.73
CA VAL A 56 15.30 -18.19 39.19
C VAL A 56 15.19 -19.32 40.23
N THR A 57 14.72 -20.50 39.83
CA THR A 57 15.20 -21.76 40.42
C THR A 57 15.07 -22.89 39.40
N SER A 58 16.25 -23.37 39.03
CA SER A 58 16.58 -24.53 38.22
C SER A 58 16.20 -25.85 38.88
N HIS A 59 15.66 -26.79 38.10
CA HIS A 59 15.98 -28.21 38.29
C HIS A 59 16.37 -28.84 36.95
N THR A 60 17.66 -29.16 36.89
CA THR A 60 18.37 -29.92 35.87
C THR A 60 18.07 -31.41 36.01
N LEU A 61 17.76 -32.07 34.90
CA LEU A 61 18.03 -33.50 34.71
C LEU A 61 18.74 -33.66 33.35
N ASN A 62 19.95 -34.21 33.43
CA ASN A 62 20.88 -34.43 32.34
C ASN A 62 20.44 -35.57 31.42
N SER A 63 20.61 -35.39 30.11
CA SER A 63 21.17 -36.42 29.21
C SER A 63 21.71 -35.77 27.93
N PRO A 64 22.74 -36.36 27.29
CA PRO A 64 23.77 -35.60 26.59
C PRO A 64 23.60 -35.56 25.07
N GLY A 65 23.99 -34.43 24.49
CA GLY A 65 24.44 -34.33 23.11
C GLY A 65 23.48 -33.62 22.17
N VAL A 66 23.65 -32.30 22.01
CA VAL A 66 23.75 -31.60 20.71
C VAL A 66 24.43 -30.24 20.97
N GLN A 67 25.38 -29.91 20.10
CA GLN A 67 26.23 -28.72 20.12
C GLN A 67 25.44 -27.42 19.89
N SER A 68 25.97 -26.35 20.49
CA SER A 68 25.52 -24.97 20.33
C SER A 68 25.68 -24.45 18.90
N LEU A 69 24.62 -23.84 18.35
CA LEU A 69 24.71 -22.89 17.24
C LEU A 69 23.79 -21.70 17.54
N SER A 70 24.38 -20.51 17.53
CA SER A 70 23.75 -19.26 17.89
C SER A 70 23.07 -18.58 16.70
N SER A 71 21.99 -17.88 17.04
CA SER A 71 21.51 -16.64 16.42
C SER A 71 20.52 -16.72 15.24
N LYS A 72 19.37 -16.09 15.49
CA LYS A 72 18.56 -15.24 14.60
C LYS A 72 18.19 -15.83 13.24
N ASN A 73 17.10 -16.59 13.22
CA ASN A 73 16.02 -16.52 12.22
C ASN A 73 14.94 -17.54 12.61
N ASN A 74 13.75 -17.07 13.01
CA ASN A 74 12.61 -17.97 13.25
C ASN A 74 12.01 -18.40 11.91
N GLN A 75 12.65 -19.38 11.27
CA GLN A 75 12.00 -20.26 10.30
C GLN A 75 11.62 -21.54 11.04
N TYR A 76 10.33 -21.85 11.14
CA TYR A 76 9.86 -23.14 11.64
C TYR A 76 9.55 -24.04 10.45
N ILE A 77 10.33 -25.09 10.30
CA ILE A 77 10.00 -26.27 9.50
C ILE A 77 9.09 -27.13 10.39
N ILE A 78 7.85 -27.37 9.96
CA ILE A 78 6.90 -28.24 10.65
C ILE A 78 7.15 -29.67 10.19
N THR A 79 7.70 -30.52 11.06
CA THR A 79 7.74 -31.98 10.89
C THR A 79 6.89 -32.66 11.96
N GLU A 80 6.04 -33.57 11.46
CA GLU A 80 5.39 -34.73 12.08
C GLU A 80 5.12 -34.77 13.60
N SER A 81 3.81 -34.69 13.93
CA SER A 81 3.14 -35.22 15.12
C SER A 81 3.60 -34.76 16.51
N GLU A 82 2.94 -33.73 17.05
CA GLU A 82 2.90 -33.48 18.50
C GLU A 82 1.45 -33.19 18.98
N VAL A 83 1.04 -33.91 20.03
CA VAL A 83 -0.16 -33.63 20.83
C VAL A 83 0.24 -32.57 21.86
N LEU A 84 -0.29 -31.35 21.74
CA LEU A 84 -0.03 -30.28 22.71
C LEU A 84 -0.85 -30.53 23.98
N LYS A 85 -0.16 -30.98 25.04
CA LYS A 85 -0.73 -31.16 26.37
C LYS A 85 -0.58 -29.85 27.15
N TYR A 86 -1.65 -29.07 27.26
CA TYR A 86 -1.72 -27.98 28.23
C TYR A 86 -2.36 -28.48 29.52
N SER A 87 -1.78 -28.09 30.65
CA SER A 87 -2.36 -28.33 31.98
C SER A 87 -3.78 -27.75 32.02
N ASP A 88 -4.76 -28.65 32.15
CA ASP A 88 -6.22 -28.44 32.25
C ASP A 88 -7.07 -28.69 30.98
N GLY A 89 -6.51 -29.18 29.87
CA GLY A 89 -7.33 -29.64 28.73
C GLY A 89 -6.50 -30.24 27.60
N ALA A 90 -6.86 -31.42 27.12
CA ALA A 90 -6.19 -32.04 25.99
C ALA A 90 -6.84 -31.57 24.67
N PHE A 91 -6.04 -31.08 23.74
CA PHE A 91 -6.46 -30.82 22.36
C PHE A 91 -5.88 -31.90 21.45
N VAL A 92 -6.75 -32.54 20.66
CA VAL A 92 -6.34 -33.50 19.63
C VAL A 92 -6.19 -32.75 18.31
N SER A 93 -4.95 -32.62 17.83
CA SER A 93 -4.70 -32.25 16.44
C SER A 93 -5.09 -33.43 15.55
N ILE A 94 -6.21 -33.30 14.83
CA ILE A 94 -6.66 -34.30 13.88
C ILE A 94 -5.95 -34.01 12.55
N LYS A 95 -4.95 -34.82 12.21
CA LYS A 95 -4.26 -34.77 10.91
C LYS A 95 -4.96 -35.73 9.94
N ASP A 96 -5.21 -35.24 8.72
CA ASP A 96 -5.57 -35.97 7.49
C ASP A 96 -6.37 -37.28 7.64
N GLY A 97 -7.67 -37.23 7.34
CA GLY A 97 -8.50 -38.44 7.15
C GLY A 97 -9.94 -38.35 7.64
N LEU A 98 -10.30 -37.32 8.41
CA LEU A 98 -11.65 -37.14 8.98
C LEU A 98 -12.41 -36.01 8.26
N SER A 99 -12.83 -36.24 7.02
CA SER A 99 -13.85 -35.39 6.38
C SER A 99 -15.23 -35.71 6.98
N ASN A 100 -16.05 -34.68 7.24
CA ASN A 100 -17.46 -34.77 7.68
C ASN A 100 -17.73 -35.19 9.14
N ILE A 101 -17.18 -34.46 10.14
CA ILE A 101 -17.67 -34.56 11.52
C ILE A 101 -19.03 -33.84 11.63
N SER A 102 -20.09 -34.60 11.91
CA SER A 102 -21.46 -34.06 12.07
C SER A 102 -21.71 -33.51 13.48
N LEU A 103 -21.14 -34.14 14.53
CA LEU A 103 -21.26 -33.71 15.94
C LEU A 103 -19.99 -34.00 16.75
N SER A 104 -19.73 -33.24 17.81
CA SER A 104 -18.63 -33.50 18.75
C SER A 104 -18.94 -33.00 20.17
N GLU A 105 -18.56 -33.74 21.21
CA GLU A 105 -18.74 -33.38 22.62
C GLU A 105 -17.54 -33.87 23.47
N CYS A 106 -17.26 -33.20 24.60
CA CYS A 106 -16.22 -33.59 25.53
C CYS A 106 -16.85 -34.19 26.80
N MET A 107 -16.37 -35.36 27.22
CA MET A 107 -16.77 -36.03 28.45
C MET A 107 -15.98 -35.45 29.64
N TYR A 108 -16.57 -35.46 30.83
CA TYR A 108 -15.90 -34.99 32.07
C TYR A 108 -14.60 -35.73 32.43
N ASN A 109 -14.33 -36.92 31.88
CA ASN A 109 -13.05 -37.63 32.04
C ASN A 109 -11.98 -37.24 30.98
N GLY A 110 -12.26 -36.23 30.16
CA GLY A 110 -11.39 -35.75 29.09
C GLY A 110 -11.44 -36.58 27.80
N ASN A 111 -12.32 -37.58 27.72
CA ASN A 111 -12.58 -38.27 26.46
C ASN A 111 -13.35 -37.35 25.50
N ILE A 112 -13.10 -37.48 24.20
CA ILE A 112 -13.79 -36.73 23.15
C ILE A 112 -14.67 -37.69 22.37
N ILE A 113 -15.93 -37.33 22.18
CA ILE A 113 -16.87 -38.07 21.35
C ILE A 113 -16.96 -37.35 20.01
N LEU A 114 -16.67 -38.06 18.92
CA LEU A 114 -16.78 -37.58 17.56
C LEU A 114 -17.84 -38.41 16.83
N VAL A 115 -18.79 -37.75 16.18
CA VAL A 115 -19.80 -38.39 15.34
C VAL A 115 -19.52 -38.04 13.88
N GLN A 116 -19.43 -39.08 13.05
CA GLN A 116 -19.15 -39.01 11.62
C GLN A 116 -20.10 -39.95 10.91
N GLU A 117 -21.00 -39.39 10.10
CA GLU A 117 -22.03 -40.18 9.42
C GLU A 117 -22.79 -41.06 10.43
N GLU A 118 -22.70 -42.38 10.29
CA GLU A 118 -23.35 -43.38 11.14
C GLU A 118 -22.40 -43.97 12.21
N GLN A 119 -21.26 -43.34 12.47
CA GLN A 119 -20.23 -43.85 13.37
C GLN A 119 -19.87 -42.84 14.47
N VAL A 120 -19.76 -43.33 15.70
CA VAL A 120 -19.26 -42.57 16.85
C VAL A 120 -17.91 -43.12 17.26
N SER A 121 -16.92 -42.24 17.34
CA SER A 121 -15.59 -42.54 17.87
C SER A 121 -15.40 -41.83 19.21
N ILE A 122 -15.14 -42.60 20.26
CA ILE A 122 -14.78 -42.08 21.58
C ILE A 122 -13.26 -42.13 21.68
N LEU A 123 -12.62 -40.97 21.78
CA LEU A 123 -11.18 -40.82 21.92
C LEU A 123 -10.83 -40.58 23.40
N THR A 124 -9.73 -41.15 23.86
CA THR A 124 -9.11 -40.84 25.16
C THR A 124 -8.53 -39.42 25.16
N PRO A 125 -8.16 -38.84 26.32
CA PRO A 125 -7.52 -37.52 26.37
C PRO A 125 -6.21 -37.45 25.58
N ASN A 126 -5.54 -38.58 25.35
CA ASN A 126 -4.31 -38.62 24.55
C ASN A 126 -4.57 -38.78 23.04
N GLY A 127 -5.84 -38.72 22.60
CA GLY A 127 -6.26 -38.88 21.21
C GLY A 127 -6.35 -40.32 20.72
N ALA A 128 -6.03 -41.32 21.56
CA ALA A 128 -6.18 -42.73 21.19
C ALA A 128 -7.66 -43.15 21.16
N LEU A 129 -8.08 -43.91 20.16
CA LEU A 129 -9.43 -44.45 20.05
C LEU A 129 -9.74 -45.41 21.21
N ALA A 130 -10.72 -45.06 22.04
CA ALA A 130 -11.19 -45.85 23.18
C ALA A 130 -12.31 -46.82 22.78
N GLN A 131 -13.25 -46.35 21.97
CA GLN A 131 -14.40 -47.14 21.52
C GLN A 131 -14.97 -46.60 20.21
N THR A 132 -15.53 -47.50 19.41
CA THR A 132 -16.39 -47.16 18.26
C THR A 132 -17.80 -47.67 18.51
N ILE A 133 -18.81 -46.87 18.17
CA ILE A 133 -20.23 -47.24 18.23
C ILE A 133 -20.82 -47.01 16.84
N GLU A 134 -21.49 -48.02 16.28
CA GLU A 134 -22.27 -47.88 15.05
C GLU A 134 -23.68 -47.38 15.42
N LEU A 135 -24.12 -46.33 14.74
CA LEU A 135 -25.44 -45.74 14.85
C LEU A 135 -26.34 -46.30 13.73
N ARG A 136 -27.65 -46.24 13.93
CA ARG A 136 -28.62 -46.65 12.91
C ARG A 136 -28.68 -45.76 11.67
N ALA A 137 -28.28 -44.49 11.82
CA ALA A 137 -28.43 -43.42 10.84
C ALA A 137 -27.58 -42.22 11.29
N GLU A 138 -27.49 -41.18 10.46
CA GLU A 138 -26.82 -39.94 10.82
C GLU A 138 -27.52 -39.25 12.00
N ALA A 139 -26.75 -39.01 13.08
CA ALA A 139 -27.26 -38.30 14.25
C ALA A 139 -27.34 -36.79 14.00
N THR A 140 -28.51 -36.21 14.28
CA THR A 140 -28.78 -34.78 14.19
C THR A 140 -28.56 -34.06 15.52
N SER A 141 -28.55 -34.79 16.64
CA SER A 141 -28.24 -34.26 17.97
C SER A 141 -27.64 -35.34 18.87
N MET A 142 -26.90 -34.92 19.89
CA MET A 142 -26.29 -35.80 20.89
C MET A 142 -26.43 -35.17 22.27
N ALA A 143 -26.53 -36.00 23.30
CA ALA A 143 -26.46 -35.60 24.69
C ALA A 143 -25.68 -36.63 25.54
N ILE A 144 -25.01 -36.14 26.57
CA ILE A 144 -24.33 -36.94 27.58
C ILE A 144 -24.86 -36.58 28.97
N SER A 145 -25.01 -37.58 29.85
CA SER A 145 -25.34 -37.33 31.26
C SER A 145 -24.17 -36.66 31.99
N GLU A 146 -24.47 -35.91 33.04
CA GLU A 146 -23.42 -35.20 33.81
C GLU A 146 -22.41 -36.14 34.48
N ASP A 147 -22.79 -37.38 34.76
CA ASP A 147 -21.89 -38.41 35.29
C ASP A 147 -21.14 -39.19 34.20
N ASN A 148 -21.31 -38.81 32.93
CA ASN A 148 -20.80 -39.45 31.72
C ASN A 148 -21.21 -40.93 31.52
N ARG A 149 -22.22 -41.42 32.22
CA ARG A 149 -22.61 -42.84 32.15
C ARG A 149 -23.67 -43.12 31.10
N THR A 150 -24.36 -42.10 30.60
CA THR A 150 -25.43 -42.25 29.62
C THR A 150 -25.15 -41.34 28.43
N LEU A 151 -25.24 -41.91 27.22
CA LEU A 151 -25.23 -41.19 25.96
C LEU A 151 -26.57 -41.35 25.28
N ALA A 152 -27.03 -40.30 24.61
CA ALA A 152 -28.20 -40.37 23.76
C ALA A 152 -27.94 -39.66 22.43
N PHE A 153 -28.43 -40.25 21.33
CA PHE A 153 -28.30 -39.74 19.97
C PHE A 153 -29.69 -39.58 19.38
N GLY A 154 -30.00 -38.39 18.86
CA GLY A 154 -31.25 -38.12 18.13
C GLY A 154 -31.01 -38.12 16.62
N PHE A 155 -31.99 -38.59 15.86
CA PHE A 155 -31.87 -38.82 14.42
C PHE A 155 -32.86 -38.02 13.57
N ILE A 156 -32.62 -38.00 12.26
CA ILE A 156 -33.44 -37.29 11.26
C ILE A 156 -34.88 -37.82 11.15
N ASP A 157 -35.11 -39.08 11.48
CA ASP A 157 -36.42 -39.73 11.47
C ASP A 157 -37.19 -39.58 12.80
N GLY A 158 -36.61 -38.87 13.77
CA GLY A 158 -37.22 -38.54 15.05
C GLY A 158 -37.07 -39.60 16.15
N PHE A 159 -36.26 -40.62 15.89
CA PHE A 159 -35.84 -41.59 16.90
C PHE A 159 -34.73 -41.03 17.79
N VAL A 160 -34.61 -41.61 18.99
CA VAL A 160 -33.50 -41.41 19.92
C VAL A 160 -32.97 -42.76 20.38
N GLU A 161 -31.67 -42.96 20.28
CA GLU A 161 -30.96 -44.14 20.81
C GLU A 161 -30.24 -43.79 22.10
N VAL A 162 -30.29 -44.70 23.08
CA VAL A 162 -29.66 -44.53 24.38
C VAL A 162 -28.62 -45.60 24.62
N PHE A 163 -27.44 -45.19 25.09
CA PHE A 163 -26.33 -46.05 25.43
C PHE A 163 -25.94 -45.81 26.89
N LYS A 164 -25.64 -46.87 27.63
CA LYS A 164 -25.13 -46.80 28.99
C LYS A 164 -23.72 -47.37 29.07
N GLN A 165 -22.89 -46.75 29.90
CA GLN A 165 -21.54 -47.20 30.15
C GLN A 165 -21.56 -48.48 31.00
N GLU A 166 -21.08 -49.57 30.40
CA GLU A 166 -20.82 -50.83 31.07
C GLU A 166 -19.32 -51.08 31.18
N HIS A 167 -18.91 -52.21 31.78
CA HIS A 167 -17.50 -52.56 31.97
C HIS A 167 -16.70 -52.63 30.65
N SER A 168 -17.37 -52.95 29.53
CA SER A 168 -16.79 -53.06 28.19
C SER A 168 -17.00 -51.83 27.30
N GLY A 169 -17.42 -50.70 27.87
CA GLY A 169 -17.74 -49.47 27.14
C GLY A 169 -19.24 -49.19 27.06
N PHE A 170 -19.63 -48.23 26.25
CA PHE A 170 -21.03 -47.87 26.04
C PHE A 170 -21.76 -48.95 25.25
N GLN A 171 -22.88 -49.43 25.80
CA GLN A 171 -23.74 -50.44 25.18
C GLN A 171 -25.17 -49.89 25.05
N PRO A 172 -25.90 -50.23 23.97
CA PRO A 172 -27.30 -49.85 23.83
C PRO A 172 -28.10 -50.37 25.03
N VAL A 173 -28.98 -49.53 25.59
CA VAL A 173 -29.90 -49.96 26.66
C VAL A 173 -30.78 -51.08 26.11
N LYS A 174 -30.61 -52.30 26.63
CA LYS A 174 -31.32 -53.51 26.19
C LYS A 174 -32.73 -53.59 26.77
N LYS A 175 -33.58 -54.38 26.10
CA LYS A 175 -35.00 -54.59 26.43
C LYS A 175 -35.23 -55.32 27.76
N ASP A 176 -34.23 -56.02 28.31
CA ASP A 176 -34.38 -56.80 29.55
C ASP A 176 -34.47 -55.85 30.77
N GLY A 177 -35.69 -55.35 31.01
CA GLY A 177 -36.03 -54.41 32.09
C GLY A 177 -36.64 -53.08 31.61
N ALA A 178 -36.44 -52.70 30.35
CA ALA A 178 -37.06 -51.51 29.76
C ALA A 178 -38.51 -51.80 29.32
N ARG A 179 -39.46 -50.92 29.63
CA ARG A 179 -40.86 -51.05 29.18
C ARG A 179 -41.04 -50.67 27.69
N GLY A 180 -40.17 -49.81 27.16
CA GLY A 180 -40.16 -49.35 25.78
C GLY A 180 -39.04 -49.96 24.92
N ALA A 181 -38.97 -49.53 23.66
CA ALA A 181 -37.96 -49.97 22.70
C ALA A 181 -36.83 -48.95 22.57
N ASN A 182 -35.61 -49.45 22.34
CA ASN A 182 -34.45 -48.70 21.89
C ASN A 182 -34.13 -49.18 20.47
N PRO A 183 -34.15 -48.33 19.43
CA PRO A 183 -34.38 -46.89 19.42
C PRO A 183 -35.82 -46.48 19.80
N LEU A 184 -35.97 -45.36 20.53
CA LEU A 184 -37.24 -44.79 20.98
C LEU A 184 -37.75 -43.72 20.00
N VAL A 185 -39.02 -43.81 19.56
CA VAL A 185 -39.65 -42.71 18.80
C VAL A 185 -40.00 -41.56 19.74
N MET A 186 -39.26 -40.46 19.66
CA MET A 186 -39.56 -39.23 20.40
C MET A 186 -40.38 -38.27 19.55
N HIS A 187 -40.01 -38.07 18.29
CA HIS A 187 -40.68 -37.16 17.36
C HIS A 187 -41.20 -37.94 16.15
N LYS A 188 -42.48 -37.76 15.78
CA LYS A 188 -43.07 -38.53 14.67
C LYS A 188 -42.82 -37.82 13.35
N ASN A 189 -42.05 -38.45 12.45
CA ASN A 189 -41.71 -37.93 11.11
C ASN A 189 -41.03 -36.55 11.14
N ALA A 190 -40.23 -36.27 12.16
CA ALA A 190 -39.54 -35.00 12.30
C ALA A 190 -38.17 -35.22 12.96
N ALA A 191 -37.13 -34.57 12.44
CA ALA A 191 -35.78 -34.73 12.96
C ALA A 191 -35.67 -34.21 14.40
N VAL A 192 -34.86 -34.88 15.22
CA VAL A 192 -34.52 -34.40 16.56
C VAL A 192 -33.52 -33.25 16.42
N THR A 193 -33.92 -32.03 16.76
CA THR A 193 -33.11 -30.82 16.57
C THR A 193 -32.22 -30.50 17.76
N SER A 194 -32.63 -30.90 18.96
CA SER A 194 -31.84 -30.71 20.17
C SER A 194 -32.23 -31.75 21.22
N LEU A 195 -31.25 -32.19 22.01
CA LEU A 195 -31.39 -33.25 22.99
C LEU A 195 -30.56 -32.91 24.23
N ALA A 196 -31.07 -33.23 25.42
CA ALA A 196 -30.30 -33.19 26.67
C ALA A 196 -30.70 -34.36 27.57
N ILE A 197 -29.77 -34.79 28.42
CA ILE A 197 -30.05 -35.69 29.54
C ILE A 197 -30.11 -34.83 30.80
N VAL A 198 -31.22 -34.94 31.52
CA VAL A 198 -31.54 -34.13 32.70
C VAL A 198 -31.85 -35.07 33.86
N ARG A 199 -31.31 -34.76 35.04
CA ARG A 199 -31.75 -35.38 36.29
C ARG A 199 -32.83 -34.51 36.92
N TYR A 200 -34.04 -35.04 37.04
CA TYR A 200 -35.14 -34.35 37.73
C TYR A 200 -35.08 -34.62 39.24
N ASP A 201 -35.98 -34.00 40.00
CA ASP A 201 -36.07 -34.10 41.47
C ASP A 201 -36.22 -35.56 41.99
N ASP A 202 -36.66 -36.49 41.13
CA ASP A 202 -36.75 -37.92 41.43
C ASP A 202 -35.38 -38.65 41.38
N ASN A 203 -34.29 -37.90 41.18
CA ASN A 203 -32.92 -38.39 40.98
C ASN A 203 -32.75 -39.36 39.80
N ARG A 204 -33.72 -39.42 38.90
CA ARG A 204 -33.69 -40.27 37.72
C ARG A 204 -33.26 -39.49 36.49
N GLU A 205 -32.65 -40.18 35.54
CA GLU A 205 -32.19 -39.58 34.29
C GLU A 205 -33.27 -39.65 33.22
N TRP A 206 -33.63 -38.47 32.72
CA TRP A 206 -34.62 -38.26 31.68
C TRP A 206 -33.95 -37.64 30.47
N MET A 207 -34.28 -38.17 29.30
CA MET A 207 -34.03 -37.49 28.04
C MET A 207 -35.08 -36.42 27.83
N PHE A 208 -34.64 -35.27 27.38
CA PHE A 208 -35.51 -34.17 26.98
C PHE A 208 -35.09 -33.68 25.59
N SER A 209 -36.04 -33.68 24.65
CA SER A 209 -35.78 -33.39 23.25
C SER A 209 -36.77 -32.42 22.63
N PHE A 210 -36.29 -31.72 21.62
CA PHE A 210 -37.10 -31.00 20.66
C PHE A 210 -36.85 -31.55 19.26
N GLY A 211 -37.90 -31.52 18.44
CA GLY A 211 -37.83 -31.88 17.03
C GLY A 211 -38.25 -30.74 16.12
N GLU A 212 -38.15 -30.96 14.82
CA GLU A 212 -38.67 -30.04 13.80
C GLU A 212 -40.19 -29.86 13.87
N ASP A 213 -40.88 -30.82 14.50
CA ASP A 213 -42.31 -30.74 14.85
C ASP A 213 -42.61 -29.71 15.96
N ARG A 214 -41.56 -29.06 16.52
CA ARG A 214 -41.61 -28.04 17.58
C ARG A 214 -42.24 -28.55 18.88
N LYS A 215 -42.32 -29.87 19.06
CA LYS A 215 -42.80 -30.47 20.30
C LYS A 215 -41.66 -30.61 21.30
N ALA A 216 -42.01 -30.53 22.58
CA ALA A 216 -41.11 -30.85 23.68
C ALA A 216 -41.44 -32.25 24.20
N MET A 217 -40.52 -33.19 24.04
CA MET A 217 -40.70 -34.59 24.41
C MET A 217 -39.75 -34.95 25.54
N GLN A 218 -40.17 -35.87 26.41
CA GLN A 218 -39.33 -36.41 27.48
C GLN A 218 -39.54 -37.91 27.62
N ALA A 219 -38.49 -38.63 28.04
CA ALA A 219 -38.56 -40.05 28.34
C ALA A 219 -37.53 -40.43 29.39
N HIS A 220 -37.89 -41.35 30.28
CA HIS A 220 -36.92 -41.92 31.22
C HIS A 220 -35.90 -42.77 30.45
N THR A 221 -34.60 -42.60 30.73
CA THR A 221 -33.49 -43.25 30.00
C THR A 221 -33.50 -44.78 30.11
N GLU A 222 -34.14 -45.35 31.14
CA GLU A 222 -34.26 -46.81 31.31
C GLU A 222 -35.62 -47.37 30.91
N GLU A 223 -36.71 -46.61 31.10
CA GLU A 223 -38.05 -47.12 30.79
C GLU A 223 -38.37 -46.94 29.31
N LEU A 224 -37.76 -45.95 28.66
CA LEU A 224 -37.88 -45.62 27.24
C LEU A 224 -39.33 -45.44 26.79
N ILE A 225 -40.12 -44.71 27.59
CA ILE A 225 -41.50 -44.33 27.25
C ILE A 225 -41.52 -42.83 26.98
N ALA A 226 -41.78 -42.47 25.72
CA ALA A 226 -41.90 -41.07 25.30
C ALA A 226 -43.21 -40.45 25.81
N SER A 227 -43.12 -39.23 26.32
CA SER A 227 -44.25 -38.43 26.77
C SER A 227 -44.04 -36.96 26.42
N GLU A 228 -45.12 -36.22 26.17
CA GLU A 228 -45.02 -34.77 25.93
C GLU A 228 -44.70 -34.03 27.22
N ARG A 229 -43.63 -33.22 27.23
CA ARG A 229 -43.28 -32.33 28.35
C ARG A 229 -44.31 -31.21 28.53
N ALA A 230 -44.77 -30.63 27.42
CA ALA A 230 -45.69 -29.50 27.45
C ALA A 230 -46.51 -29.43 26.16
N SER A 231 -47.76 -29.00 26.29
CA SER A 231 -48.68 -28.75 25.17
C SER A 231 -48.84 -27.26 24.83
N THR A 232 -48.35 -26.36 25.69
CA THR A 232 -48.47 -24.90 25.52
C THR A 232 -47.18 -24.19 25.95
N GLY A 233 -46.97 -22.97 25.44
CA GLY A 233 -45.77 -22.19 25.75
C GLY A 233 -44.49 -22.70 25.04
N LEU A 234 -44.65 -23.50 23.99
CA LEU A 234 -43.56 -24.00 23.15
C LEU A 234 -42.98 -22.87 22.27
N HIS A 235 -41.76 -23.10 21.77
CA HIS A 235 -41.10 -22.21 20.81
C HIS A 235 -41.87 -22.16 19.49
N GLN A 236 -41.82 -21.01 18.82
CA GLN A 236 -42.38 -20.84 17.47
C GLN A 236 -41.34 -21.15 16.39
N GLY A 237 -40.05 -20.96 16.71
CA GLY A 237 -38.91 -21.33 15.87
C GLY A 237 -38.38 -22.73 16.15
N LEU A 238 -37.37 -23.13 15.37
CA LEU A 238 -36.61 -24.34 15.64
C LEU A 238 -35.72 -24.12 16.88
N VAL A 239 -35.80 -25.04 17.83
CA VAL A 239 -34.91 -25.06 19.00
C VAL A 239 -33.50 -25.41 18.53
N LYS A 240 -32.53 -24.57 18.90
CA LYS A 240 -31.11 -24.71 18.53
C LYS A 240 -30.25 -25.26 19.66
N ALA A 241 -30.69 -25.10 20.90
CA ALA A 241 -30.01 -25.64 22.06
C ALA A 241 -30.98 -25.92 23.22
N VAL A 242 -30.68 -26.98 23.97
CA VAL A 242 -31.31 -27.43 25.20
C VAL A 242 -30.17 -27.56 26.23
N ILE A 243 -30.05 -26.56 27.08
CA ILE A 243 -28.97 -26.47 28.06
C ILE A 243 -29.46 -27.00 29.40
N SER A 244 -28.82 -28.09 29.84
CA SER A 244 -28.98 -28.69 31.16
C SER A 244 -27.62 -28.74 31.85
N SER A 245 -27.53 -28.18 33.06
CA SER A 245 -26.30 -28.20 33.87
C SER A 245 -26.66 -28.13 35.35
N SER A 246 -26.16 -29.01 36.21
CA SER A 246 -26.42 -29.00 37.66
C SER A 246 -26.08 -27.69 38.36
N ALA A 247 -25.26 -26.84 37.73
CA ALA A 247 -25.03 -25.47 38.18
C ALA A 247 -26.23 -24.53 37.99
N LEU A 248 -27.30 -24.99 37.31
CA LEU A 248 -28.53 -24.28 37.03
C LEU A 248 -29.72 -25.01 37.64
N GLU A 249 -30.56 -24.29 38.37
CA GLU A 249 -31.80 -24.84 38.93
C GLU A 249 -32.86 -25.17 37.87
N ARG A 250 -32.71 -24.62 36.65
CA ARG A 250 -33.64 -24.78 35.54
C ARG A 250 -32.96 -25.39 34.32
N LEU A 251 -33.79 -25.93 33.44
CA LEU A 251 -33.41 -26.33 32.09
C LEU A 251 -33.72 -25.16 31.15
N HIS A 252 -32.82 -24.85 30.21
CA HIS A 252 -32.99 -23.75 29.27
C HIS A 252 -33.09 -24.24 27.85
N THR A 253 -33.97 -23.64 27.06
CA THR A 253 -34.12 -23.97 25.64
C THR A 253 -34.10 -22.68 24.84
N ILE A 254 -33.31 -22.64 23.78
CA ILE A 254 -33.07 -21.44 23.00
C ILE A 254 -33.42 -21.73 21.55
N SER A 255 -34.21 -20.84 20.94
CA SER A 255 -34.82 -21.06 19.64
C SER A 255 -34.47 -19.96 18.65
N HIS A 256 -34.55 -20.33 17.37
CA HIS A 256 -34.34 -19.43 16.24
C HIS A 256 -35.30 -18.22 16.23
N ASP A 257 -36.45 -18.32 16.91
CA ASP A 257 -37.39 -17.22 17.10
C ASP A 257 -36.86 -16.05 17.96
N GLY A 258 -35.70 -16.25 18.62
CA GLY A 258 -35.12 -15.27 19.52
C GLY A 258 -35.69 -15.34 20.93
N GLU A 259 -36.30 -16.46 21.33
CA GLU A 259 -36.74 -16.70 22.69
C GLU A 259 -35.84 -17.71 23.41
N ALA A 260 -35.55 -17.42 24.67
CA ALA A 260 -35.00 -18.38 25.61
C ALA A 260 -36.07 -18.74 26.66
N LYS A 261 -36.36 -20.03 26.79
CA LYS A 261 -37.36 -20.55 27.71
C LYS A 261 -36.71 -21.32 28.85
N SER A 262 -37.12 -21.01 30.08
CA SER A 262 -36.59 -21.57 31.33
C SER A 262 -37.62 -22.50 31.97
N TRP A 263 -37.31 -23.78 32.01
CA TRP A 263 -38.15 -24.90 32.46
C TRP A 263 -37.79 -25.32 33.87
N VAL A 264 -38.79 -25.64 34.70
CA VAL A 264 -38.55 -26.29 36.00
C VAL A 264 -38.03 -27.71 35.75
N ARG A 265 -37.07 -28.17 36.56
CA ARG A 265 -36.49 -29.53 36.54
C ARG A 265 -37.42 -30.60 37.14
N SER A 266 -38.67 -30.59 36.70
CA SER A 266 -39.63 -31.63 37.04
C SER A 266 -40.03 -32.43 35.81
N ASN A 267 -40.54 -33.65 36.00
CA ASN A 267 -41.18 -34.42 34.92
C ASN A 267 -42.65 -34.00 34.68
N THR A 268 -43.21 -33.07 35.48
CA THR A 268 -44.62 -32.65 35.41
C THR A 268 -44.86 -31.53 34.41
N LYS A 269 -45.93 -31.57 33.61
CA LYS A 269 -46.22 -30.56 32.57
C LYS A 269 -46.36 -29.13 33.15
N THR A 270 -45.28 -28.35 33.13
CA THR A 270 -45.24 -26.95 33.61
C THR A 270 -44.94 -26.00 32.46
N ARG A 271 -45.59 -24.84 32.45
CA ARG A 271 -45.31 -23.78 31.47
C ARG A 271 -43.94 -23.14 31.76
N PRO A 272 -43.08 -22.93 30.75
CA PRO A 272 -41.79 -22.28 30.96
C PRO A 272 -41.93 -20.75 31.12
N ALA A 273 -40.96 -20.13 31.79
CA ALA A 273 -40.75 -18.69 31.72
C ALA A 273 -40.06 -18.36 30.38
N THR A 274 -40.45 -17.27 29.71
CA THR A 274 -39.92 -16.87 28.40
C THR A 274 -39.19 -15.54 28.54
N GLU A 275 -37.98 -15.45 27.99
CA GLU A 275 -37.18 -14.24 27.89
C GLU A 275 -36.79 -14.00 26.43
N SER A 276 -36.75 -12.73 26.01
CA SER A 276 -36.38 -12.36 24.64
C SER A 276 -34.87 -12.16 24.54
N VAL A 277 -34.23 -12.91 23.64
CA VAL A 277 -32.80 -12.84 23.34
C VAL A 277 -32.58 -12.35 21.90
N ILE A 278 -31.36 -12.45 21.39
CA ILE A 278 -31.07 -12.12 19.99
C ILE A 278 -31.91 -12.95 19.01
N LYS A 279 -32.43 -12.30 17.96
CA LYS A 279 -33.20 -12.96 16.90
C LYS A 279 -32.34 -13.85 16.02
N ASN A 280 -32.98 -14.79 15.32
CA ASN A 280 -32.33 -15.74 14.41
C ASN A 280 -31.20 -16.49 15.09
N VAL A 281 -31.46 -17.05 16.27
CA VAL A 281 -30.46 -17.81 17.01
C VAL A 281 -29.92 -18.93 16.12
N THR A 282 -28.60 -19.03 16.10
CA THR A 282 -27.85 -20.07 15.39
C THR A 282 -27.37 -21.14 16.35
N SER A 283 -26.94 -20.74 17.56
CA SER A 283 -26.54 -21.66 18.63
C SER A 283 -26.58 -20.96 19.98
N ALA A 284 -26.45 -21.74 21.05
CA ALA A 284 -26.26 -21.24 22.40
C ALA A 284 -25.44 -22.24 23.23
N ALA A 285 -24.73 -21.71 24.23
CA ALA A 285 -23.94 -22.51 25.16
C ALA A 285 -24.01 -21.94 26.58
N PHE A 286 -23.81 -22.82 27.56
CA PHE A 286 -23.60 -22.43 28.94
C PHE A 286 -22.11 -22.23 29.20
N VAL A 287 -21.75 -21.08 29.77
CA VAL A 287 -20.36 -20.74 30.06
C VAL A 287 -20.23 -20.27 31.50
N ARG A 288 -19.23 -20.81 32.20
CA ARG A 288 -18.86 -20.37 33.54
C ARG A 288 -17.56 -19.58 33.49
N PHE A 289 -17.63 -18.31 33.91
CA PHE A 289 -16.48 -17.42 34.02
C PHE A 289 -16.06 -17.25 35.48
N ASP A 290 -14.77 -17.42 35.75
CA ASP A 290 -14.17 -16.97 37.00
C ASP A 290 -13.85 -15.48 36.90
N MET A 291 -14.71 -14.63 37.46
CA MET A 291 -14.54 -13.18 37.39
C MET A 291 -13.80 -12.67 38.61
N LYS A 292 -12.72 -11.90 38.37
CA LYS A 292 -12.02 -11.19 39.45
C LYS A 292 -12.81 -9.92 39.78
N ASP A 293 -13.46 -9.87 40.94
CA ASP A 293 -14.10 -8.65 41.43
C ASP A 293 -13.01 -7.61 41.73
N THR A 294 -12.89 -6.60 40.87
CA THR A 294 -11.88 -5.54 40.98
C THR A 294 -12.02 -4.70 42.25
N LYS A 295 -13.18 -4.73 42.93
CA LYS A 295 -13.38 -4.02 44.20
C LYS A 295 -13.11 -4.86 45.44
N ARG A 296 -13.24 -6.19 45.36
CA ARG A 296 -13.18 -7.08 46.53
C ARG A 296 -12.04 -8.10 46.50
N GLN A 297 -11.25 -8.15 45.43
CA GLN A 297 -10.20 -9.15 45.21
C GLN A 297 -10.66 -10.61 45.34
N MET A 298 -11.97 -10.87 45.27
CA MET A 298 -12.53 -12.23 45.30
C MET A 298 -12.84 -12.70 43.88
N MET A 299 -12.51 -13.96 43.59
CA MET A 299 -12.91 -14.63 42.36
C MET A 299 -14.37 -15.07 42.50
N GLN A 300 -15.30 -14.34 41.88
CA GLN A 300 -16.69 -14.77 41.78
C GLN A 300 -16.88 -15.61 40.53
N LYS A 301 -17.26 -16.88 40.70
CA LYS A 301 -17.68 -17.71 39.59
C LYS A 301 -19.07 -17.27 39.16
N ARG A 302 -19.22 -16.75 37.94
CA ARG A 302 -20.53 -16.38 37.37
C ARG A 302 -20.88 -17.25 36.18
N ASN A 303 -22.15 -17.60 36.13
CA ASN A 303 -22.74 -18.44 35.11
C ASN A 303 -23.40 -17.53 34.07
N PHE A 304 -23.19 -17.85 32.79
CA PHE A 304 -23.77 -17.12 31.68
C PHE A 304 -24.38 -18.07 30.66
N LEU A 305 -25.51 -17.65 30.10
CA LEU A 305 -26.00 -18.17 28.84
C LEU A 305 -25.40 -17.30 27.72
N VAL A 306 -24.67 -17.94 26.80
CA VAL A 306 -24.12 -17.29 25.61
C VAL A 306 -24.97 -17.69 24.42
N VAL A 307 -25.52 -16.71 23.69
CA VAL A 307 -26.37 -16.93 22.51
C VAL A 307 -25.73 -16.28 21.30
N SER A 308 -25.64 -17.03 20.19
CA SER A 308 -25.19 -16.50 18.90
C SER A 308 -26.36 -16.31 17.95
N GLY A 309 -26.46 -15.15 17.31
CA GLY A 309 -27.56 -14.83 16.38
C GLY A 309 -27.37 -13.48 15.70
N GLY A 310 -28.38 -13.04 14.95
CA GLY A 310 -28.34 -11.77 14.24
C GLY A 310 -29.17 -11.70 12.97
N SER A 311 -29.49 -10.48 12.52
CA SER A 311 -30.28 -10.24 11.30
C SER A 311 -29.47 -10.30 10.01
N LYS A 312 -28.15 -10.34 10.14
CA LYS A 312 -27.16 -10.50 9.07
C LYS A 312 -26.16 -11.52 9.60
N ALA A 313 -25.26 -12.06 8.78
CA ALA A 313 -24.18 -12.97 9.22
C ALA A 313 -23.14 -12.25 10.12
N ASP A 314 -23.61 -11.41 11.05
CA ASP A 314 -22.85 -10.50 11.90
C ASP A 314 -22.27 -11.18 13.14
N GLY A 315 -22.54 -12.49 13.32
CA GLY A 315 -21.90 -13.34 14.31
C GLY A 315 -22.00 -12.81 15.73
N THR A 316 -23.08 -12.09 16.05
CA THR A 316 -23.23 -11.42 17.34
C THR A 316 -23.39 -12.44 18.46
N LEU A 317 -22.62 -12.26 19.53
CA LEU A 317 -22.73 -13.04 20.76
C LEU A 317 -23.35 -12.17 21.86
N GLU A 318 -24.38 -12.68 22.53
CA GLU A 318 -24.94 -12.06 23.73
C GLU A 318 -24.68 -12.94 24.95
N PHE A 319 -24.20 -12.32 26.03
CA PHE A 319 -23.98 -12.96 27.32
C PHE A 319 -25.10 -12.53 28.27
N TRP A 320 -25.87 -13.50 28.74
CA TRP A 320 -27.00 -13.33 29.62
C TRP A 320 -26.68 -13.91 30.99
N SER A 321 -26.89 -13.10 32.02
CA SER A 321 -26.79 -13.53 33.42
C SER A 321 -28.08 -14.21 33.89
N PHE A 322 -27.94 -15.07 34.88
CA PHE A 322 -29.07 -15.64 35.62
C PHE A 322 -29.43 -14.74 36.81
N ALA A 323 -30.67 -14.83 37.28
CA ALA A 323 -31.17 -14.07 38.42
C ALA A 323 -30.49 -14.54 39.72
N ASP A 324 -30.21 -13.57 40.60
CA ASP A 324 -29.57 -13.80 41.91
C ASP A 324 -30.55 -14.37 42.96
N ASP A 325 -31.82 -14.60 42.61
CA ASP A 325 -32.89 -15.07 43.49
C ASP A 325 -32.96 -16.61 43.56
N ASP A 326 -31.88 -17.28 43.20
CA ASP A 326 -31.75 -18.72 42.97
C ASP A 326 -32.74 -19.30 41.94
N SER A 327 -33.71 -18.54 41.43
CA SER A 327 -34.80 -19.06 40.59
C SER A 327 -34.37 -19.72 39.29
N GLY A 328 -33.10 -19.58 38.90
CA GLY A 328 -32.51 -20.10 37.68
C GLY A 328 -33.07 -19.46 36.42
N LYS A 329 -33.76 -18.32 36.52
CA LYS A 329 -34.27 -17.58 35.35
C LYS A 329 -33.18 -16.70 34.76
N LEU A 330 -33.29 -16.39 33.47
CA LEU A 330 -32.47 -15.34 32.87
C LEU A 330 -32.89 -13.98 33.44
N ALA A 331 -31.91 -13.14 33.76
CA ALA A 331 -32.14 -11.83 34.36
C ALA A 331 -31.93 -10.70 33.36
N LYS A 332 -30.70 -10.55 32.87
CA LYS A 332 -30.34 -9.46 31.97
C LYS A 332 -29.15 -9.80 31.09
N LYS A 333 -29.11 -9.14 29.93
CA LYS A 333 -27.94 -9.08 29.06
C LYS A 333 -26.83 -8.25 29.70
N GLU A 334 -25.69 -8.89 29.95
CA GLU A 334 -24.51 -8.25 30.56
C GLU A 334 -23.51 -7.76 29.51
N LEU A 335 -23.36 -8.52 28.41
CA LEU A 335 -22.41 -8.20 27.36
C LEU A 335 -22.98 -8.56 25.99
N GLN A 336 -22.63 -7.75 24.99
CA GLN A 336 -22.86 -8.03 23.59
C GLN A 336 -21.54 -7.85 22.84
N ILE A 337 -21.11 -8.89 22.13
CA ILE A 337 -19.92 -8.88 21.28
C ILE A 337 -20.40 -8.94 19.83
N THR A 338 -20.00 -7.97 19.03
CA THR A 338 -20.31 -7.91 17.59
C THR A 338 -19.07 -8.27 16.78
N THR A 339 -19.25 -8.66 15.51
CA THR A 339 -18.12 -8.78 14.59
C THR A 339 -17.27 -7.51 14.51
N GLY A 340 -15.97 -7.68 14.23
CA GLY A 340 -15.04 -6.55 14.06
C GLY A 340 -15.49 -5.57 12.98
N MET A 341 -16.21 -6.04 11.96
CA MET A 341 -16.74 -5.17 10.90
C MET A 341 -17.91 -4.30 11.38
N ALA A 342 -18.83 -4.85 12.17
CA ALA A 342 -19.90 -4.08 12.81
C ALA A 342 -19.34 -3.08 13.83
N TRP A 343 -18.28 -3.46 14.56
CA TRP A 343 -17.56 -2.55 15.45
C TRP A 343 -16.94 -1.39 14.66
N PHE A 344 -16.21 -1.68 13.59
CA PHE A 344 -15.63 -0.65 12.72
C PHE A 344 -16.70 0.31 12.18
N ASP A 345 -17.80 -0.22 11.62
CA ASP A 345 -18.86 0.60 11.04
C ASP A 345 -19.56 1.48 12.08
N GLY A 346 -19.65 1.02 13.33
CA GLY A 346 -20.21 1.79 14.44
C GLY A 346 -19.30 2.92 14.90
N PHE A 347 -18.02 2.62 15.15
CA PHE A 347 -17.08 3.58 15.74
C PHE A 347 -16.44 4.51 14.71
N TYR A 348 -16.24 4.07 13.47
CA TYR A 348 -15.66 4.91 12.42
C TYR A 348 -16.59 6.06 11.99
N LYS A 349 -17.91 5.92 12.17
CA LYS A 349 -18.89 6.99 11.90
C LYS A 349 -18.81 8.16 12.88
N ASN A 350 -18.01 8.06 13.93
CA ASN A 350 -17.82 9.15 14.89
C ASN A 350 -17.21 10.38 14.20
N GLU A 351 -17.69 11.58 14.53
CA GLU A 351 -17.20 12.84 13.97
C GLU A 351 -15.80 13.23 14.44
N LYS A 352 -15.35 12.72 15.60
CA LYS A 352 -14.03 13.02 16.14
C LYS A 352 -12.90 12.31 15.38
N GLU A 353 -11.90 13.08 14.94
CA GLU A 353 -10.71 12.58 14.23
C GLU A 353 -9.96 11.52 15.05
N GLU A 354 -9.71 11.78 16.34
CA GLU A 354 -8.99 10.88 17.24
C GLU A 354 -9.63 9.51 17.35
N THR A 355 -10.97 9.46 17.46
CA THR A 355 -11.71 8.20 17.50
C THR A 355 -11.55 7.43 16.19
N ARG A 356 -11.63 8.11 15.02
CA ARG A 356 -11.43 7.45 13.72
C ARG A 356 -10.01 6.92 13.56
N ARG A 357 -9.00 7.66 14.02
CA ARG A 357 -7.59 7.19 14.00
C ARG A 357 -7.38 5.99 14.91
N HIS A 358 -7.94 5.99 16.12
CA HIS A 358 -7.89 4.84 17.00
C HIS A 358 -8.57 3.60 16.40
N VAL A 359 -9.71 3.79 15.73
CA VAL A 359 -10.39 2.71 15.00
C VAL A 359 -9.50 2.16 13.88
N ILE A 360 -8.85 3.04 13.10
CA ILE A 360 -7.89 2.66 12.05
C ILE A 360 -6.75 1.82 12.63
N ASP A 361 -6.12 2.26 13.73
CA ASP A 361 -5.03 1.53 14.38
C ASP A 361 -5.49 0.14 14.84
N THR A 362 -6.70 0.10 15.42
CA THR A 362 -7.27 -1.14 15.93
C THR A 362 -7.51 -2.15 14.81
N ILE A 363 -8.11 -1.74 13.68
CA ILE A 363 -8.34 -2.65 12.55
C ILE A 363 -7.05 -3.01 11.80
N GLY A 364 -6.03 -2.15 11.85
CA GLY A 364 -4.70 -2.45 11.32
C GLY A 364 -4.06 -3.64 12.01
N ASN A 365 -4.28 -3.78 13.33
CA ASN A 365 -3.80 -4.90 14.13
C ASN A 365 -4.62 -6.18 13.94
N TRP A 366 -5.80 -6.12 13.32
CA TRP A 366 -6.64 -7.30 13.05
C TRP A 366 -6.27 -8.03 11.75
N GLY A 367 -5.20 -7.61 11.07
CA GLY A 367 -4.58 -8.34 9.98
C GLY A 367 -5.24 -8.15 8.61
N ILE A 368 -5.01 -9.12 7.71
CA ILE A 368 -5.25 -8.97 6.27
C ILE A 368 -6.70 -8.68 5.88
N ARG A 369 -7.67 -9.15 6.67
CA ARG A 369 -9.12 -9.03 6.40
C ARG A 369 -9.60 -7.58 6.37
N PHE A 370 -8.88 -6.65 7.02
CA PHE A 370 -9.27 -5.24 7.13
C PHE A 370 -8.47 -4.29 6.23
N LEU A 371 -7.50 -4.80 5.45
CA LEU A 371 -6.71 -3.96 4.54
C LEU A 371 -7.57 -3.26 3.48
N ASP A 372 -8.62 -3.90 2.97
CA ASP A 372 -9.53 -3.25 2.01
C ASP A 372 -10.33 -2.11 2.64
N SER A 373 -10.70 -2.23 3.91
CA SER A 373 -11.34 -1.14 4.67
C SER A 373 -10.40 0.07 4.79
N LEU A 374 -9.11 -0.16 5.10
CA LEU A 374 -8.10 0.91 5.15
C LEU A 374 -7.89 1.57 3.77
N VAL A 375 -7.84 0.79 2.69
CA VAL A 375 -7.75 1.33 1.33
C VAL A 375 -8.98 2.19 0.99
N ASN A 376 -10.17 1.74 1.38
CA ASN A 376 -11.41 2.49 1.16
C ASN A 376 -11.41 3.82 1.92
N ILE A 377 -10.88 3.85 3.15
CA ILE A 377 -10.68 5.09 3.91
C ILE A 377 -9.71 6.03 3.18
N ALA A 378 -8.54 5.54 2.79
CA ALA A 378 -7.51 6.34 2.10
C ALA A 378 -8.00 6.95 0.76
N LYS A 379 -9.05 6.39 0.16
CA LYS A 379 -9.66 6.86 -1.10
C LYS A 379 -10.95 7.64 -0.92
N ARG A 380 -11.52 7.68 0.28
CA ARG A 380 -12.85 8.25 0.51
C ARG A 380 -12.85 9.76 0.23
N LYS A 381 -13.73 10.19 -0.67
CA LYS A 381 -14.01 11.62 -0.93
C LYS A 381 -14.69 12.21 0.31
N GLY A 382 -14.29 13.42 0.71
CA GLY A 382 -14.82 14.10 1.89
C GLY A 382 -14.21 13.68 3.24
N GLU A 383 -13.35 12.65 3.26
CA GLU A 383 -12.60 12.29 4.47
C GLU A 383 -11.53 13.34 4.79
N ASP A 384 -11.11 13.44 6.05
CA ASP A 384 -10.00 14.31 6.44
C ASP A 384 -8.67 13.82 5.82
N GLU A 385 -7.79 14.76 5.46
CA GLU A 385 -6.46 14.45 4.93
C GLU A 385 -5.59 13.66 5.90
N LYS A 386 -5.58 14.03 7.19
CA LYS A 386 -4.81 13.35 8.23
C LYS A 386 -5.30 11.92 8.43
N VAL A 387 -6.62 11.71 8.42
CA VAL A 387 -7.23 10.37 8.55
C VAL A 387 -6.86 9.49 7.36
N ARG A 388 -6.88 10.05 6.13
CA ARG A 388 -6.43 9.33 4.94
C ARG A 388 -4.96 8.93 5.00
N ILE A 389 -4.08 9.85 5.40
CA ILE A 389 -2.64 9.58 5.52
C ILE A 389 -2.42 8.53 6.62
N HIS A 390 -3.09 8.65 7.77
CA HIS A 390 -3.00 7.69 8.86
C HIS A 390 -3.43 6.28 8.44
N ALA A 391 -4.45 6.15 7.59
CA ALA A 391 -4.84 4.87 7.01
C ALA A 391 -3.75 4.26 6.10
N VAL A 392 -3.05 5.10 5.33
CA VAL A 392 -1.90 4.67 4.50
C VAL A 392 -0.73 4.22 5.38
N ASP A 393 -0.40 5.00 6.41
CA ASP A 393 0.65 4.65 7.38
C ASP A 393 0.32 3.31 8.06
N THR A 394 -0.95 3.10 8.40
CA THR A 394 -1.43 1.85 9.00
C THR A 394 -1.28 0.66 8.06
N ILE A 395 -1.63 0.81 6.76
CA ILE A 395 -1.43 -0.24 5.76
C ILE A 395 0.05 -0.65 5.70
N TYR A 396 0.96 0.32 5.69
CA TYR A 396 2.41 0.07 5.71
C TYR A 396 2.86 -0.64 6.99
N ASN A 397 2.43 -0.13 8.15
CA ASN A 397 2.82 -0.65 9.46
C ASN A 397 2.30 -2.07 9.74
N THR A 398 1.32 -2.58 8.98
CA THR A 398 0.88 -3.97 9.12
C THR A 398 1.99 -4.99 8.79
N GLY A 399 2.98 -4.62 7.98
CA GLY A 399 4.06 -5.52 7.54
C GLY A 399 3.60 -6.69 6.65
N LEU A 400 2.34 -6.70 6.21
CA LEU A 400 1.78 -7.77 5.39
C LEU A 400 2.27 -7.68 3.95
N ALA A 401 2.60 -8.80 3.31
CA ALA A 401 3.01 -8.82 1.89
C ALA A 401 1.94 -8.22 0.96
N ALA A 402 0.66 -8.37 1.32
CA ALA A 402 -0.46 -7.77 0.59
C ALA A 402 -0.47 -6.23 0.61
N ALA A 403 0.22 -5.58 1.56
CA ALA A 403 0.27 -4.13 1.68
C ALA A 403 0.78 -3.45 0.40
N LYS A 404 1.73 -4.08 -0.30
CA LYS A 404 2.26 -3.62 -1.60
C LYS A 404 1.14 -3.26 -2.59
N TYR A 405 0.27 -4.23 -2.89
CA TYR A 405 -0.84 -4.07 -3.84
C TYR A 405 -1.91 -3.09 -3.34
N LYS A 406 -2.06 -2.97 -2.02
CA LYS A 406 -3.02 -2.04 -1.40
C LYS A 406 -2.52 -0.60 -1.50
N LEU A 407 -1.23 -0.35 -1.27
CA LEU A 407 -0.58 0.96 -1.44
C LEU A 407 -0.58 1.41 -2.90
N GLU A 408 -0.25 0.51 -3.83
CA GLU A 408 -0.34 0.75 -5.28
C GLU A 408 -1.74 1.25 -5.70
N LYS A 409 -2.78 0.57 -5.20
CA LYS A 409 -4.18 0.96 -5.40
C LYS A 409 -4.47 2.37 -4.89
N VAL A 410 -3.89 2.78 -3.75
CA VAL A 410 -4.08 4.13 -3.18
C VAL A 410 -3.38 5.19 -4.05
N VAL A 411 -2.15 4.94 -4.50
CA VAL A 411 -1.41 5.85 -5.40
C VAL A 411 -2.20 6.12 -6.69
N LYS A 412 -2.82 5.09 -7.28
CA LYS A 412 -3.59 5.19 -8.53
C LYS A 412 -4.88 6.00 -8.40
N SER A 413 -5.59 5.90 -7.28
CA SER A 413 -7.01 6.30 -7.22
C SER A 413 -7.41 7.17 -6.03
N SER A 414 -6.49 7.51 -5.12
CA SER A 414 -6.80 8.47 -4.07
C SER A 414 -7.02 9.87 -4.66
N PRO A 415 -8.09 10.59 -4.24
CA PRO A 415 -8.37 11.93 -4.72
C PRO A 415 -7.42 12.99 -4.13
N ASN A 416 -6.81 12.73 -2.96
CA ASN A 416 -5.94 13.68 -2.28
C ASN A 416 -4.47 13.48 -2.70
N ARG A 417 -3.82 14.58 -3.11
CA ARG A 417 -2.43 14.56 -3.63
C ARG A 417 -1.41 14.11 -2.58
N LYS A 418 -1.52 14.59 -1.35
CA LYS A 418 -0.62 14.22 -0.24
C LYS A 418 -0.80 12.78 0.20
N THR A 419 -2.04 12.27 0.20
CA THR A 419 -2.30 10.84 0.43
C THR A 419 -1.63 9.97 -0.64
N ARG A 420 -1.64 10.38 -1.92
CA ARG A 420 -0.89 9.68 -2.98
C ARG A 420 0.61 9.72 -2.75
N VAL A 421 1.16 10.86 -2.34
CA VAL A 421 2.59 11.01 -2.01
C VAL A 421 2.99 10.10 -0.85
N ALA A 422 2.22 10.07 0.24
CA ALA A 422 2.47 9.18 1.38
C ALA A 422 2.39 7.70 0.97
N ALA A 423 1.39 7.34 0.17
CA ALA A 423 1.25 5.97 -0.32
C ALA A 423 2.40 5.55 -1.24
N LEU A 424 2.92 6.48 -2.06
CA LEU A 424 4.08 6.22 -2.90
C LEU A 424 5.36 6.01 -2.08
N ASP A 425 5.60 6.84 -1.07
CA ASP A 425 6.77 6.74 -0.19
C ASP A 425 6.82 5.37 0.51
N HIS A 426 5.68 4.94 1.06
CA HIS A 426 5.55 3.62 1.68
C HIS A 426 5.59 2.48 0.66
N TYR A 427 5.00 2.64 -0.53
CA TYR A 427 5.06 1.62 -1.58
C TYR A 427 6.50 1.39 -2.02
N ALA A 428 7.28 2.45 -2.21
CA ALA A 428 8.71 2.34 -2.47
C ALA A 428 9.42 1.59 -1.33
N LYS A 429 9.17 1.91 -0.05
CA LYS A 429 9.83 1.18 1.05
C LYS A 429 9.52 -0.33 1.08
N VAL A 430 8.31 -0.72 0.73
CA VAL A 430 7.89 -2.14 0.70
C VAL A 430 8.41 -2.86 -0.56
N ASP A 431 8.54 -2.14 -1.68
CA ASP A 431 8.93 -2.70 -2.97
C ASP A 431 10.21 -2.04 -3.51
N SER A 432 11.30 -2.81 -3.48
CA SER A 432 12.61 -2.38 -3.97
C SER A 432 12.72 -2.33 -5.50
N THR A 433 11.74 -2.87 -6.24
CA THR A 433 11.73 -2.81 -7.72
C THR A 433 11.45 -1.40 -8.23
N VAL A 434 11.57 -1.17 -9.54
CA VAL A 434 11.26 0.12 -10.18
C VAL A 434 9.75 0.39 -10.31
N ALA A 435 8.89 -0.61 -10.09
CA ALA A 435 7.44 -0.50 -10.32
C ALA A 435 6.74 0.64 -9.54
N PRO A 436 7.07 0.94 -8.26
CA PRO A 436 6.52 2.10 -7.57
C PRO A 436 6.89 3.41 -8.25
N LEU A 437 8.11 3.49 -8.80
CA LEU A 437 8.66 4.70 -9.41
C LEU A 437 8.07 4.93 -10.80
N GLU A 438 7.91 3.87 -11.60
CA GLU A 438 7.17 3.93 -12.87
C GLU A 438 5.74 4.42 -12.66
N LEU A 439 5.07 3.89 -11.64
CA LEU A 439 3.74 4.34 -11.28
C LEU A 439 3.71 5.82 -10.88
N GLY A 440 4.69 6.26 -10.10
CA GLY A 440 4.86 7.66 -9.71
C GLY A 440 5.07 8.60 -10.91
N LEU A 441 5.90 8.21 -11.88
CA LEU A 441 6.16 8.97 -13.11
C LEU A 441 4.94 9.02 -14.04
N SER A 442 4.11 7.97 -14.07
CA SER A 442 2.86 7.93 -14.84
C SER A 442 1.73 8.76 -14.21
N ASN A 443 1.91 9.24 -12.98
CA ASN A 443 0.90 10.00 -12.26
C ASN A 443 0.92 11.48 -12.69
N ASN A 444 -0.22 12.00 -13.14
CA ASN A 444 -0.37 13.40 -13.58
C ASN A 444 -0.39 14.43 -12.42
N CYS A 445 0.33 14.17 -11.33
CA CYS A 445 0.35 14.99 -10.12
C CYS A 445 1.77 15.48 -9.82
N LYS A 446 2.00 16.79 -9.88
CA LYS A 446 3.32 17.42 -9.69
C LYS A 446 4.02 16.98 -8.41
N GLU A 447 3.29 16.86 -7.31
CA GLU A 447 3.82 16.51 -5.98
C GLU A 447 4.25 15.03 -5.92
N VAL A 448 3.45 14.13 -6.53
CA VAL A 448 3.78 12.70 -6.64
C VAL A 448 5.01 12.54 -7.53
N PHE A 449 5.02 13.26 -8.65
CA PHE A 449 6.12 13.28 -9.59
C PHE A 449 7.43 13.78 -8.95
N SER A 450 7.39 14.90 -8.22
CA SER A 450 8.55 15.45 -7.52
C SER A 450 9.10 14.47 -6.47
N LYS A 451 8.24 13.83 -5.69
CA LYS A 451 8.65 12.79 -4.74
C LYS A 451 9.25 11.57 -5.45
N THR A 452 8.69 11.18 -6.59
CA THR A 452 9.18 10.06 -7.42
C THR A 452 10.60 10.33 -7.90
N LEU A 453 10.88 11.53 -8.40
CA LEU A 453 12.22 11.91 -8.85
C LEU A 453 13.25 11.92 -7.71
N GLY A 454 12.86 12.38 -6.52
CA GLY A 454 13.72 12.29 -5.33
C GLY A 454 14.06 10.84 -4.97
N LEU A 455 13.05 9.96 -4.94
CA LEU A 455 13.25 8.53 -4.68
C LEU A 455 14.07 7.83 -5.78
N LEU A 456 13.90 8.24 -7.04
CA LEU A 456 14.70 7.76 -8.17
C LEU A 456 16.17 8.13 -8.00
N GLY A 457 16.47 9.39 -7.62
CA GLY A 457 17.84 9.86 -7.39
C GLY A 457 18.55 9.16 -6.22
N GLU A 458 17.81 8.73 -5.20
CA GLU A 458 18.35 7.90 -4.11
C GLU A 458 18.65 6.48 -4.59
N ARG A 459 17.72 5.83 -5.32
CA ARG A 459 17.85 4.43 -5.75
C ARG A 459 18.81 4.20 -6.90
N SER A 460 18.95 5.16 -7.79
CA SER A 460 19.81 5.07 -8.96
C SER A 460 21.30 4.97 -8.64
N LYS A 461 21.70 5.26 -7.39
CA LYS A 461 23.07 5.03 -6.90
C LYS A 461 23.45 3.55 -6.87
N GLU A 462 22.47 2.67 -6.66
CA GLU A 462 22.67 1.23 -6.48
C GLU A 462 21.96 0.39 -7.56
N ASN A 463 20.99 0.97 -8.29
CA ASN A 463 20.17 0.26 -9.27
C ASN A 463 20.23 0.91 -10.67
N ASN A 464 20.77 0.17 -11.64
CA ASN A 464 20.91 0.59 -13.04
C ASN A 464 19.57 0.80 -13.76
N GLU A 465 18.53 0.04 -13.42
CA GLU A 465 17.18 0.24 -13.98
C GLU A 465 16.59 1.57 -13.50
N ALA A 466 16.74 1.89 -12.21
CA ALA A 466 16.31 3.17 -11.65
C ALA A 466 17.08 4.35 -12.27
N ARG A 467 18.38 4.17 -12.55
CA ARG A 467 19.18 5.14 -13.31
C ARG A 467 18.66 5.36 -14.72
N THR A 468 18.42 4.27 -15.46
CA THR A 468 17.86 4.33 -16.82
C THR A 468 16.50 5.04 -16.83
N LEU A 469 15.64 4.75 -15.84
CA LEU A 469 14.35 5.39 -15.69
C LEU A 469 14.46 6.90 -15.42
N LEU A 470 15.45 7.33 -14.62
CA LEU A 470 15.71 8.73 -14.34
C LEU A 470 16.21 9.48 -15.59
N GLU A 471 17.10 8.85 -16.38
CA GLU A 471 17.61 9.41 -17.64
C GLU A 471 16.48 9.57 -18.69
N GLN A 472 15.61 8.56 -18.80
CA GLN A 472 14.39 8.63 -19.64
C GLN A 472 13.40 9.68 -19.16
N ALA A 473 13.30 9.86 -17.84
CA ALA A 473 12.49 10.89 -17.24
C ALA A 473 12.93 12.28 -17.75
N VAL A 474 14.20 12.64 -17.54
CA VAL A 474 14.73 13.98 -17.84
C VAL A 474 14.59 14.37 -19.32
N THR A 475 14.60 13.37 -20.21
CA THR A 475 14.55 13.56 -21.67
C THR A 475 13.13 13.68 -22.22
N ARG A 476 12.08 13.50 -21.41
CA ARG A 476 10.69 13.66 -21.86
C ARG A 476 10.37 15.12 -22.16
N THR A 477 10.23 15.41 -23.45
CA THR A 477 9.84 16.73 -23.98
C THR A 477 8.44 17.17 -23.56
N SER A 478 7.58 16.24 -23.15
CA SER A 478 6.21 16.53 -22.66
C SER A 478 6.16 17.27 -21.33
N TRP A 479 7.27 17.37 -20.60
CA TRP A 479 7.29 17.93 -19.25
C TRP A 479 7.39 19.44 -19.22
N LYS A 480 6.76 20.06 -18.21
CA LYS A 480 6.89 21.50 -17.93
C LYS A 480 8.29 21.82 -17.41
N GLU A 481 8.75 23.04 -17.61
CA GLU A 481 10.11 23.47 -17.23
C GLU A 481 10.43 23.22 -15.74
N ALA A 482 9.48 23.50 -14.85
CA ALA A 482 9.63 23.23 -13.42
C ALA A 482 9.76 21.73 -13.06
N GLU A 483 9.21 20.82 -13.88
CA GLU A 483 9.35 19.36 -13.69
C GLU A 483 10.71 18.88 -14.18
N ARG A 484 11.22 19.48 -15.26
CA ARG A 484 12.59 19.25 -15.74
C ARG A 484 13.63 19.73 -14.75
N ASP A 485 13.42 20.87 -14.10
CA ASP A 485 14.33 21.37 -13.06
C ASP A 485 14.41 20.45 -11.84
N ILE A 486 13.30 19.83 -11.43
CA ILE A 486 13.31 18.82 -10.36
C ILE A 486 14.07 17.57 -10.81
N ALA A 487 13.90 17.16 -12.07
CA ALA A 487 14.61 16.00 -12.62
C ALA A 487 16.13 16.25 -12.72
N ARG A 488 16.51 17.48 -13.09
CA ARG A 488 17.89 17.97 -13.09
C ARG A 488 18.51 17.95 -11.68
N GLN A 489 17.80 18.44 -10.67
CA GLN A 489 18.26 18.35 -9.27
C GLN A 489 18.45 16.90 -8.79
N ALA A 490 17.59 15.98 -9.24
CA ALA A 490 17.73 14.56 -8.91
C ALA A 490 19.00 13.95 -9.56
N ILE A 491 19.35 14.36 -10.78
CA ILE A 491 20.63 14.01 -11.43
C ILE A 491 21.82 14.57 -10.62
N ASP A 492 21.77 15.84 -10.21
CA ASP A 492 22.86 16.46 -9.44
C ASP A 492 23.17 15.69 -8.14
N THR A 493 22.13 15.14 -7.50
CA THR A 493 22.23 14.34 -6.26
C THR A 493 22.88 12.97 -6.48
N LEU A 494 22.78 12.45 -7.70
CA LEU A 494 23.29 11.15 -8.14
C LEU A 494 24.78 11.22 -8.45
N TYR A 495 25.20 12.27 -9.15
CA TYR A 495 26.57 12.46 -9.63
C TYR A 495 27.45 13.31 -8.71
N GLY A 496 26.95 13.66 -7.51
CA GLY A 496 27.72 14.18 -6.37
C GLY A 496 28.98 14.95 -6.77
N LEU A 497 28.82 16.22 -7.14
CA LEU A 497 29.92 17.05 -7.61
C LEU A 497 30.91 17.31 -6.49
N ASP A 498 31.98 16.51 -6.43
CA ASP A 498 33.28 17.00 -5.95
C ASP A 498 34.56 16.20 -6.34
N ASN A 499 34.56 15.11 -7.11
CA ASN A 499 35.84 14.52 -7.57
C ASN A 499 35.64 13.83 -8.94
N GLU A 500 36.07 14.28 -10.13
CA GLU A 500 37.18 15.17 -10.48
C GLU A 500 36.95 15.84 -11.88
N VAL A 501 36.10 16.87 -11.98
CA VAL A 501 35.65 17.48 -13.29
C VAL A 501 35.04 16.46 -14.26
N GLU A 502 34.79 15.29 -13.70
CA GLU A 502 34.51 14.05 -14.36
C GLU A 502 33.06 13.62 -14.06
N ALA A 503 32.46 12.67 -14.76
CA ALA A 503 33.08 11.76 -15.70
C ALA A 503 33.08 12.32 -17.14
N LEU A 504 33.72 13.48 -17.28
CA LEU A 504 34.21 14.21 -18.44
C LEU A 504 33.08 14.38 -19.44
N LEU A 505 32.08 15.20 -19.07
CA LEU A 505 30.92 15.48 -19.92
C LEU A 505 30.26 14.18 -20.45
N LEU A 506 29.93 13.26 -19.54
CA LEU A 506 29.03 12.10 -19.74
C LEU A 506 29.05 11.48 -21.15
N GLY A 507 29.70 10.32 -21.32
CA GLY A 507 29.54 9.42 -22.47
C GLY A 507 28.10 8.91 -22.62
N VAL A 508 27.21 9.83 -22.94
CA VAL A 508 25.77 9.73 -23.01
C VAL A 508 25.43 10.19 -24.40
N ASP A 509 24.93 9.29 -25.24
CA ASP A 509 24.52 9.56 -26.63
C ASP A 509 23.33 10.54 -26.74
N ASN A 510 23.02 11.30 -25.69
CA ASN A 510 21.87 12.19 -25.60
C ASN A 510 22.28 13.68 -25.55
N PRO A 511 22.06 14.43 -26.64
CA PRO A 511 22.45 15.84 -26.74
C PRO A 511 21.85 16.78 -25.68
N LEU A 512 20.70 16.44 -25.08
CA LEU A 512 20.06 17.31 -24.07
C LEU A 512 20.72 17.22 -22.70
N LEU A 513 21.16 16.02 -22.31
CA LEU A 513 21.90 15.81 -21.06
C LEU A 513 23.30 16.41 -21.17
N GLU A 514 23.92 16.28 -22.34
CA GLU A 514 25.19 16.89 -22.67
C GLU A 514 25.13 18.42 -22.58
N GLN A 515 24.09 19.05 -23.16
CA GLN A 515 23.86 20.50 -23.02
C GLN A 515 23.69 20.95 -21.56
N TYR A 516 22.92 20.21 -20.77
CA TYR A 516 22.76 20.51 -19.34
C TYR A 516 24.09 20.40 -18.58
N ALA A 517 24.88 19.36 -18.85
CA ALA A 517 26.18 19.16 -18.23
C ALA A 517 27.14 20.31 -18.54
N MET A 518 27.19 20.79 -19.79
CA MET A 518 28.00 21.96 -20.14
C MET A 518 27.60 23.21 -19.34
N GLU A 519 26.31 23.46 -19.13
CA GLU A 519 25.80 24.61 -18.36
C GLU A 519 26.14 24.51 -16.87
N GLU A 520 26.13 23.32 -16.27
CA GLU A 520 26.56 23.12 -14.88
C GLU A 520 28.05 23.38 -14.70
N VAL A 521 28.89 22.93 -15.65
CA VAL A 521 30.34 23.20 -15.62
C VAL A 521 30.61 24.70 -15.60
N TYR A 522 29.85 25.48 -16.38
CA TYR A 522 29.88 26.95 -16.31
C TYR A 522 29.44 27.48 -14.95
N ARG A 523 28.26 27.08 -14.47
CA ARG A 523 27.66 27.64 -13.25
C ARG A 523 28.49 27.39 -12.00
N LYS A 524 29.17 26.24 -11.95
CA LYS A 524 30.05 25.86 -10.82
C LYS A 524 31.47 26.43 -10.94
N GLY A 525 31.78 27.15 -12.02
CA GLY A 525 33.07 27.80 -12.20
C GLY A 525 34.21 26.86 -12.60
N HIS A 526 33.90 25.66 -13.11
CA HIS A 526 34.91 24.64 -13.46
C HIS A 526 35.51 24.79 -14.88
N LEU A 527 35.14 25.84 -15.63
CA LEU A 527 35.72 26.12 -16.97
C LEU A 527 37.24 26.40 -16.95
N GLY A 528 37.81 26.67 -15.78
CA GLY A 528 39.25 26.82 -15.58
C GLY A 528 40.02 25.49 -15.61
N ASP A 529 39.37 24.35 -15.40
CA ASP A 529 40.05 23.05 -15.35
C ASP A 529 40.52 22.58 -16.74
N SER A 530 41.77 22.14 -16.82
CA SER A 530 42.37 21.49 -17.98
C SER A 530 41.57 20.32 -18.55
N LYS A 531 40.93 19.51 -17.70
CA LYS A 531 40.08 18.38 -18.11
C LYS A 531 38.82 18.87 -18.83
N ALA A 532 38.12 19.85 -18.25
CA ALA A 532 36.94 20.47 -18.86
C ALA A 532 37.29 21.12 -20.21
N GLN A 533 38.40 21.88 -20.26
CA GLN A 533 38.84 22.54 -21.49
C GLN A 533 39.16 21.57 -22.62
N SER A 534 39.77 20.42 -22.30
CA SER A 534 40.07 19.38 -23.29
C SER A 534 38.80 18.78 -23.88
N HIS A 535 37.77 18.58 -23.07
CA HIS A 535 36.51 18.04 -23.56
C HIS A 535 35.68 19.09 -24.33
N PHE A 536 35.63 20.35 -23.89
CA PHE A 536 34.99 21.40 -24.71
C PHE A 536 35.62 21.51 -26.10
N LYS A 537 36.92 21.22 -26.26
CA LYS A 537 37.56 21.11 -27.59
C LYS A 537 37.05 19.94 -28.41
N LEU A 538 36.75 18.79 -27.79
CA LEU A 538 36.09 17.66 -28.48
C LEU A 538 34.66 18.03 -28.89
N LEU A 539 33.90 18.71 -28.03
CA LEU A 539 32.53 19.15 -28.35
C LEU A 539 32.46 20.17 -29.48
N LEU A 540 33.51 20.97 -29.68
CA LEU A 540 33.64 21.85 -30.84
C LEU A 540 33.85 21.08 -32.17
N GLN A 541 34.19 19.79 -32.08
CA GLN A 541 34.35 18.87 -33.22
C GLN A 541 33.19 17.88 -33.34
N ASP A 542 32.15 18.01 -32.50
CA ASP A 542 30.98 17.12 -32.51
C ASP A 542 30.22 17.20 -33.84
N ASP A 543 29.56 16.13 -34.28
CA ASP A 543 28.78 16.12 -35.54
C ASP A 543 27.55 17.05 -35.48
N ASN A 544 26.97 17.24 -34.30
CA ASN A 544 25.79 18.07 -34.08
C ASN A 544 26.13 19.56 -33.95
N ALA A 545 25.71 20.35 -34.94
CA ALA A 545 25.90 21.81 -34.98
C ALA A 545 25.39 22.53 -33.72
N LYS A 546 24.30 22.06 -33.09
CA LYS A 546 23.76 22.69 -31.88
C LYS A 546 24.65 22.45 -30.65
N THR A 547 25.24 21.26 -30.53
CA THR A 547 26.20 20.93 -29.48
C THR A 547 27.45 21.78 -29.62
N ARG A 548 28.00 21.85 -30.85
CA ARG A 548 29.14 22.73 -31.19
C ARG A 548 28.87 24.20 -30.83
N GLN A 549 27.72 24.73 -31.25
CA GLN A 549 27.33 26.11 -30.96
C GLN A 549 27.16 26.36 -29.46
N ARG A 550 26.57 25.42 -28.71
CA ARG A 550 26.42 25.55 -27.26
C ARG A 550 27.77 25.54 -26.53
N ALA A 551 28.69 24.69 -26.97
CA ALA A 551 30.06 24.65 -26.47
C ALA A 551 30.78 25.98 -26.72
N GLN A 552 30.65 26.56 -27.93
CA GLN A 552 31.17 27.89 -28.25
C GLN A 552 30.60 28.99 -27.36
N ASP A 553 29.28 29.04 -27.20
CA ASP A 553 28.59 30.04 -26.39
C ASP A 553 29.10 30.00 -24.93
N ILE A 554 29.26 28.81 -24.35
CA ILE A 554 29.77 28.63 -22.98
C ILE A 554 31.25 29.01 -22.85
N LEU A 555 32.07 28.71 -23.85
CA LEU A 555 33.48 29.13 -23.88
C LEU A 555 33.63 30.66 -23.98
N PHE A 556 32.70 31.37 -24.62
CA PHE A 556 32.68 32.83 -24.57
C PHE A 556 32.40 33.35 -23.16
N LEU A 557 31.50 32.73 -22.41
CA LEU A 557 31.21 33.10 -21.02
C LEU A 557 32.40 32.92 -20.08
N LYS A 558 33.37 32.05 -20.42
CA LYS A 558 34.65 31.96 -19.72
C LYS A 558 35.43 33.28 -19.73
N TYR A 559 35.27 34.10 -20.77
CA TYR A 559 35.98 35.35 -20.97
C TYR A 559 34.99 36.53 -20.99
N PRO A 560 34.66 37.12 -19.82
CA PRO A 560 33.60 38.13 -19.71
C PRO A 560 33.75 39.32 -20.65
N ALA A 561 34.97 39.81 -20.88
CA ALA A 561 35.24 40.92 -21.80
C ALA A 561 34.94 40.54 -23.27
N LEU A 562 35.30 39.33 -23.69
CA LEU A 562 34.97 38.81 -25.02
C LEU A 562 33.46 38.63 -25.17
N ALA A 563 32.79 38.07 -24.17
CA ALA A 563 31.34 37.88 -24.18
C ALA A 563 30.60 39.22 -24.29
N THR A 564 30.99 40.24 -23.52
CA THR A 564 30.41 41.59 -23.60
C THR A 564 30.66 42.24 -24.96
N PHE A 565 31.88 42.12 -25.50
CA PHE A 565 32.20 42.62 -26.83
C PHE A 565 31.32 41.94 -27.90
N ALA A 566 31.21 40.61 -27.88
CA ALA A 566 30.41 39.85 -28.83
C ALA A 566 28.91 40.16 -28.70
N ARG A 567 28.39 40.32 -27.47
CA ARG A 567 27.01 40.78 -27.20
C ARG A 567 26.73 42.13 -27.85
N SER A 568 27.67 43.08 -27.82
CA SER A 568 27.46 44.40 -28.42
C SER A 568 27.41 44.40 -29.97
N ARG A 569 27.78 43.28 -30.60
CA ARG A 569 27.86 43.13 -32.07
C ARG A 569 26.85 42.13 -32.65
N ASP A 570 26.25 41.28 -31.82
CA ASP A 570 25.31 40.25 -32.24
C ASP A 570 24.17 40.06 -31.22
N GLU A 571 22.97 40.52 -31.60
CA GLU A 571 21.75 40.40 -30.80
C GLU A 571 21.32 38.94 -30.60
N SER A 572 21.50 38.09 -31.62
CA SER A 572 21.15 36.67 -31.53
C SER A 572 22.03 35.94 -30.52
N LEU A 573 23.34 36.25 -30.50
CA LEU A 573 24.26 35.73 -29.50
C LEU A 573 23.90 36.26 -28.11
N HIS A 574 23.56 37.54 -27.99
CA HIS A 574 23.12 38.13 -26.71
C HIS A 574 21.97 37.34 -26.09
N HIS A 575 20.93 37.02 -26.86
CA HIS A 575 19.84 36.16 -26.39
C HIS A 575 20.30 34.76 -26.00
N ARG A 576 21.16 34.11 -26.80
CA ARG A 576 21.67 32.76 -26.50
C ARG A 576 22.47 32.73 -25.20
N LEU A 577 23.35 33.72 -24.99
CA LEU A 577 24.15 33.85 -23.78
C LEU A 577 23.28 34.15 -22.55
N CYS A 578 22.31 35.06 -22.68
CA CYS A 578 21.35 35.36 -21.62
C CYS A 578 20.53 34.12 -21.24
N ASN A 579 20.17 33.27 -22.20
CA ASN A 579 19.47 32.01 -21.90
C ASN A 579 20.30 31.05 -21.05
N ILE A 580 21.63 31.07 -21.17
CA ILE A 580 22.55 30.28 -20.34
C ILE A 580 22.58 30.84 -18.92
N GLU A 581 22.73 32.16 -18.80
CA GLU A 581 22.95 32.84 -17.53
C GLU A 581 21.65 32.98 -16.70
N ALA A 582 20.54 33.31 -17.35
CA ALA A 582 19.32 33.80 -16.70
C ALA A 582 18.17 32.77 -16.63
N LYS A 583 18.30 31.58 -17.24
CA LYS A 583 17.27 30.51 -17.28
C LYS A 583 15.86 31.04 -17.57
N GLY A 584 15.71 31.92 -18.57
CA GLY A 584 14.40 32.45 -18.98
C GLY A 584 13.84 33.61 -18.14
N LYS A 585 14.65 34.26 -17.28
CA LYS A 585 14.31 35.57 -16.70
C LYS A 585 14.47 36.70 -17.74
N SER A 586 13.86 37.86 -17.48
CA SER A 586 13.83 39.01 -18.41
C SER A 586 15.22 39.35 -18.95
N TYR A 587 15.33 39.46 -20.27
CA TYR A 587 16.58 39.77 -20.95
C TYR A 587 17.03 41.20 -20.59
N PRO A 588 18.23 41.39 -20.04
CA PRO A 588 18.80 42.73 -19.90
C PRO A 588 19.01 43.33 -21.30
N GLU A 589 18.93 44.67 -21.39
CA GLU A 589 19.22 45.40 -22.63
C GLU A 589 20.62 45.06 -23.16
N GLN A 590 20.75 45.02 -24.50
CA GLN A 590 22.01 44.71 -25.16
C GLN A 590 23.07 45.76 -24.76
N PRO A 591 24.29 45.35 -24.38
CA PRO A 591 25.33 46.28 -23.97
C PRO A 591 25.73 47.22 -25.12
N SER A 592 26.06 48.46 -24.79
CA SER A 592 26.56 49.45 -25.74
C SER A 592 27.88 49.00 -26.39
N LYS A 593 28.17 49.53 -27.59
CA LYS A 593 29.37 49.16 -28.37
C LYS A 593 30.63 49.29 -27.50
N THR A 594 31.24 48.15 -27.22
CA THR A 594 32.45 48.05 -26.37
C THR A 594 33.71 48.07 -27.25
N GLU A 595 34.79 48.68 -26.77
CA GLU A 595 36.07 48.74 -27.47
C GLU A 595 36.81 47.39 -27.46
N ALA A 596 37.45 47.05 -28.59
CA ALA A 596 38.21 45.81 -28.78
C ALA A 596 39.49 45.71 -27.91
N SER A 597 39.96 46.85 -27.37
CA SER A 597 41.12 46.96 -26.47
C SER A 597 40.94 46.24 -25.13
N SER A 598 39.69 45.95 -24.76
CA SER A 598 39.32 45.29 -23.49
C SER A 598 39.46 43.76 -23.50
N VAL A 599 39.68 43.14 -24.66
CA VAL A 599 39.73 41.67 -24.82
C VAL A 599 41.14 41.15 -24.65
N SER A 600 41.34 40.18 -23.73
CA SER A 600 42.64 39.60 -23.42
C SER A 600 43.23 38.77 -24.58
N THR A 601 44.54 38.52 -24.53
CA THR A 601 45.25 37.72 -25.53
C THR A 601 44.72 36.28 -25.58
N GLU A 602 44.46 35.66 -24.43
CA GLU A 602 43.93 34.29 -24.32
C GLU A 602 42.53 34.15 -24.94
N ALA A 603 41.73 35.22 -24.84
CA ALA A 603 40.41 35.27 -25.47
C ALA A 603 40.53 35.40 -27.00
N LYS A 604 41.53 36.15 -27.49
CA LYS A 604 41.84 36.22 -28.94
C LYS A 604 42.35 34.88 -29.46
N ASP A 605 43.14 34.14 -28.67
CA ASP A 605 43.60 32.79 -29.03
C ASP A 605 42.44 31.80 -29.18
N LEU A 606 41.40 31.87 -28.33
CA LEU A 606 40.18 31.09 -28.51
C LEU A 606 39.50 31.41 -29.83
N VAL A 607 39.36 32.69 -30.18
CA VAL A 607 38.76 33.10 -31.46
C VAL A 607 39.57 32.57 -32.63
N ASN A 608 40.91 32.63 -32.57
CA ASN A 608 41.79 32.07 -33.60
C ASN A 608 41.66 30.55 -33.72
N GLN A 609 41.53 29.83 -32.60
CA GLN A 609 41.26 28.38 -32.60
C GLN A 609 39.93 28.05 -33.28
N LEU A 610 38.87 28.82 -33.00
CA LEU A 610 37.57 28.65 -33.62
C LEU A 610 37.58 29.01 -35.11
N MET A 611 38.36 30.02 -35.53
CA MET A 611 38.58 30.34 -36.94
C MET A 611 39.22 29.18 -37.71
N ALA A 612 40.15 28.46 -37.07
CA ALA A 612 40.81 27.30 -37.65
C ALA A 612 39.97 26.02 -37.59
N ALA A 613 38.75 26.06 -37.03
CA ALA A 613 37.89 24.89 -36.94
C ALA A 613 37.42 24.45 -38.35
N PRO A 614 37.32 23.13 -38.62
CA PRO A 614 36.89 22.61 -39.92
C PRO A 614 35.40 22.86 -40.20
N HIS A 615 34.61 23.21 -39.17
CA HIS A 615 33.17 23.39 -39.28
C HIS A 615 32.84 24.86 -39.64
N PRO A 616 32.14 25.11 -40.77
CA PRO A 616 31.84 26.47 -41.25
C PRO A 616 30.96 27.31 -40.32
N ASP A 617 30.09 26.69 -39.53
CA ASP A 617 29.23 27.36 -38.55
C ASP A 617 30.06 28.07 -37.46
N LEU A 618 31.10 27.41 -36.94
CA LEU A 618 32.02 27.96 -35.95
C LEU A 618 33.02 28.94 -36.58
N SER A 619 33.68 28.53 -37.67
CA SER A 619 34.78 29.30 -38.26
C SER A 619 34.30 30.58 -38.94
N SER A 620 33.12 30.60 -39.57
CA SER A 620 32.56 31.83 -40.14
C SER A 620 32.22 32.87 -39.08
N TYR A 621 31.65 32.45 -37.95
CA TYR A 621 31.34 33.35 -36.84
C TYR A 621 32.61 33.88 -36.17
N ALA A 622 33.57 33.00 -35.91
CA ALA A 622 34.85 33.38 -35.32
C ALA A 622 35.62 34.35 -36.23
N THR A 623 35.58 34.15 -37.56
CA THR A 623 36.21 35.04 -38.53
C THR A 623 35.56 36.42 -38.50
N ARG A 624 34.22 36.51 -38.50
CA ARG A 624 33.47 37.77 -38.34
C ARG A 624 33.87 38.50 -37.06
N LEU A 625 33.98 37.78 -35.95
CA LEU A 625 34.34 38.35 -34.65
C LEU A 625 35.79 38.84 -34.65
N SER A 626 36.71 38.08 -35.22
CA SER A 626 38.13 38.44 -35.36
C SER A 626 38.33 39.70 -36.21
N THR A 627 37.56 39.87 -37.29
CA THR A 627 37.56 41.11 -38.07
C THR A 627 37.12 42.29 -37.21
N SER A 628 36.08 42.11 -36.40
CA SER A 628 35.59 43.15 -35.50
C SER A 628 36.59 43.50 -34.40
N LEU A 629 37.47 42.57 -34.03
CA LEU A 629 38.59 42.77 -33.10
C LEU A 629 39.83 43.44 -33.75
N GLY A 630 39.79 43.71 -35.06
CA GLY A 630 40.85 44.39 -35.80
C GLY A 630 41.92 43.47 -36.41
N SER A 631 41.64 42.18 -36.59
CA SER A 631 42.55 41.27 -37.29
C SER A 631 42.49 41.46 -38.81
N ASN A 632 43.67 41.68 -39.43
CA ASN A 632 43.80 41.90 -40.87
C ASN A 632 43.79 40.59 -41.68
N ASP A 633 44.02 39.44 -41.04
CA ASP A 633 44.15 38.13 -41.71
C ASP A 633 42.80 37.45 -42.00
N THR A 634 41.70 38.22 -41.96
CA THR A 634 40.32 37.70 -42.06
C THR A 634 39.73 37.82 -43.47
N LEU A 635 40.28 38.67 -44.33
CA LEU A 635 39.71 38.97 -45.66
C LEU A 635 39.57 37.74 -46.55
N ALA A 636 40.63 36.94 -46.69
CA ALA A 636 40.60 35.75 -47.54
C ALA A 636 39.58 34.69 -47.06
N PRO A 637 39.56 34.28 -45.78
CA PRO A 637 38.52 33.42 -45.24
C PRO A 637 37.09 33.93 -45.47
N LEU A 638 36.85 35.23 -45.25
CA LEU A 638 35.52 35.83 -45.46
C LEU A 638 35.05 35.72 -46.93
N LEU A 639 35.94 35.97 -47.88
CA LEU A 639 35.63 35.82 -49.31
C LEU A 639 35.33 34.36 -49.69
N ILE A 640 36.00 33.40 -49.06
CA ILE A 640 35.71 31.97 -49.24
C ILE A 640 34.32 31.63 -48.69
N PHE A 641 33.99 32.06 -47.48
CA PHE A 641 32.70 31.77 -46.84
C PHE A 641 31.50 32.35 -47.58
N MET A 642 31.67 33.43 -48.35
CA MET A 642 30.61 33.94 -49.24
C MET A 642 30.17 32.95 -50.32
N SER A 643 31.01 31.96 -50.65
CA SER A 643 30.67 30.94 -51.65
C SER A 643 30.09 29.66 -51.01
N SER A 644 29.81 29.68 -49.70
CA SER A 644 29.20 28.56 -48.98
C SER A 644 27.74 28.37 -49.38
N ASP A 645 27.27 27.12 -49.40
CA ASP A 645 25.86 26.79 -49.61
C ASP A 645 24.98 27.22 -48.41
N ASP A 646 25.55 27.32 -47.21
CA ASP A 646 24.85 27.73 -45.99
C ASP A 646 24.66 29.26 -45.92
N ALA A 647 23.40 29.69 -45.90
CA ALA A 647 23.00 31.09 -45.79
C ALA A 647 23.51 31.78 -44.50
N GLN A 648 23.61 31.05 -43.38
CA GLN A 648 24.11 31.60 -42.13
C GLN A 648 25.61 31.90 -42.20
N VAL A 649 26.38 31.00 -42.83
CA VAL A 649 27.81 31.17 -43.09
C VAL A 649 28.05 32.40 -43.98
N ARG A 650 27.27 32.53 -45.06
CA ARG A 650 27.34 33.70 -45.95
C ARG A 650 26.95 35.01 -45.24
N THR A 651 25.95 34.96 -44.35
CA THR A 651 25.53 36.11 -43.53
C THR A 651 26.65 36.55 -42.59
N ASN A 652 27.31 35.62 -41.91
CA ASN A 652 28.48 35.91 -41.07
C ASN A 652 29.61 36.52 -41.88
N ALA A 653 29.87 35.99 -43.08
CA ALA A 653 30.90 36.50 -43.98
C ALA A 653 30.66 37.96 -44.38
N ILE A 654 29.42 38.31 -44.75
CA ILE A 654 29.06 39.69 -45.10
C ILE A 654 29.24 40.62 -43.91
N HIS A 655 28.73 40.27 -42.74
CA HIS A 655 28.91 41.08 -41.54
C HIS A 655 30.40 41.27 -41.18
N GLY A 656 31.25 40.30 -41.48
CA GLY A 656 32.70 40.45 -41.38
C GLY A 656 33.24 41.46 -42.40
N LEU A 657 32.93 41.28 -43.69
CA LEU A 657 33.44 42.12 -44.78
C LEU A 657 33.06 43.59 -44.67
N VAL A 658 31.87 43.91 -44.11
CA VAL A 658 31.48 45.32 -43.84
C VAL A 658 32.48 46.03 -42.94
N ASN A 659 33.19 45.29 -42.07
CA ASN A 659 34.19 45.85 -41.17
C ASN A 659 35.61 45.86 -41.77
N VAL A 660 35.81 45.36 -43.00
CA VAL A 660 37.12 45.35 -43.68
C VAL A 660 37.20 46.51 -44.67
N VAL A 661 38.11 47.45 -44.44
CA VAL A 661 38.39 48.55 -45.36
C VAL A 661 39.37 48.06 -46.44
N HIS A 662 38.85 47.39 -47.49
CA HIS A 662 39.64 46.90 -48.62
C HIS A 662 38.80 46.78 -49.90
N ASP A 663 39.36 47.15 -51.05
CA ASP A 663 38.72 47.03 -52.37
C ASP A 663 38.15 45.63 -52.68
N TYR A 664 38.83 44.55 -52.31
CA TYR A 664 38.33 43.19 -52.49
C TYR A 664 37.11 42.88 -51.62
N ALA A 665 37.00 43.48 -50.43
CA ALA A 665 35.80 43.37 -49.60
C ALA A 665 34.61 44.06 -50.27
N ASN A 666 34.80 45.28 -50.78
CA ASN A 666 33.79 46.00 -51.56
C ASN A 666 33.36 45.24 -52.83
N SER A 667 34.31 44.61 -53.54
CA SER A 667 34.02 43.76 -54.70
C SER A 667 33.21 42.52 -54.32
N GLY A 668 33.57 41.86 -53.22
CA GLY A 668 32.83 40.72 -52.66
C GLY A 668 31.39 41.08 -52.28
N LEU A 669 31.21 42.16 -51.51
CA LEU A 669 29.89 42.68 -51.13
C LEU A 669 29.05 43.07 -52.37
N THR A 670 29.67 43.70 -53.38
CA THR A 670 29.00 44.02 -54.64
C THR A 670 28.50 42.77 -55.36
N LYS A 671 29.35 41.73 -55.44
CA LYS A 671 28.95 40.43 -56.01
C LYS A 671 27.79 39.83 -55.22
N ALA A 672 27.83 39.87 -53.89
CA ALA A 672 26.79 39.29 -53.04
C ALA A 672 25.41 39.93 -53.28
N PHE A 673 25.28 41.27 -53.30
CA PHE A 673 23.96 41.88 -53.54
C PHE A 673 23.46 41.73 -54.99
N CYS A 674 24.35 41.51 -55.95
CA CYS A 674 23.97 41.27 -57.36
C CYS A 674 23.56 39.82 -57.63
N THR A 675 24.09 38.85 -56.88
CA THR A 675 24.02 37.43 -57.27
C THR A 675 23.43 36.49 -56.23
N ASP A 676 23.50 36.78 -54.92
CA ASP A 676 23.03 35.86 -53.87
C ASP A 676 21.53 35.61 -53.97
N GLU A 677 21.09 34.39 -53.68
CA GLU A 677 19.70 33.96 -53.78
C GLU A 677 18.84 34.47 -52.62
N VAL A 678 19.44 34.72 -51.46
CA VAL A 678 18.74 35.10 -50.22
C VAL A 678 18.62 36.62 -50.12
N SER A 679 17.39 37.12 -49.98
CA SER A 679 17.10 38.57 -49.93
C SER A 679 17.79 39.30 -48.77
N THR A 680 17.81 38.72 -47.57
CA THR A 680 18.45 39.34 -46.40
C THR A 680 19.95 39.54 -46.60
N ILE A 681 20.62 38.53 -47.15
CA ILE A 681 22.05 38.55 -47.49
C ILE A 681 22.34 39.65 -48.51
N ARG A 682 21.53 39.74 -49.58
CA ARG A 682 21.69 40.82 -50.57
C ARG A 682 21.51 42.20 -49.95
N GLN A 683 20.51 42.38 -49.08
CA GLN A 683 20.24 43.66 -48.42
C GLN A 683 21.38 44.07 -47.49
N LEU A 684 21.92 43.13 -46.71
CA LEU A 684 23.08 43.36 -45.85
C LEU A 684 24.33 43.71 -46.65
N ALA A 685 24.57 43.00 -47.76
CA ALA A 685 25.68 43.29 -48.65
C ALA A 685 25.55 44.69 -49.29
N PHE A 686 24.34 45.06 -49.74
CA PHE A 686 24.07 46.39 -50.26
C PHE A 686 24.35 47.46 -49.20
N ASP A 687 23.90 47.27 -47.95
CA ASP A 687 24.15 48.25 -46.88
C ASP A 687 25.64 48.37 -46.54
N GLY A 688 26.38 47.26 -46.67
CA GLY A 688 27.81 47.20 -46.38
C GLY A 688 28.73 47.83 -47.42
N VAL A 689 28.33 47.96 -48.69
CA VAL A 689 29.17 48.62 -49.70
C VAL A 689 29.19 50.12 -49.47
N GLU A 690 30.38 50.72 -49.58
CA GLU A 690 30.59 52.16 -49.47
C GLU A 690 29.66 52.97 -50.40
N LYS A 691 29.08 54.06 -49.88
CA LYS A 691 28.21 54.96 -50.66
C LYS A 691 28.99 55.48 -51.87
N SER A 692 28.54 55.14 -53.08
CA SER A 692 29.14 55.60 -54.33
C SER A 692 28.13 55.51 -55.47
N VAL A 693 28.28 56.36 -56.48
CA VAL A 693 27.48 56.27 -57.72
C VAL A 693 27.60 54.88 -58.34
N GLN A 694 28.77 54.25 -58.26
CA GLN A 694 29.02 52.92 -58.80
C GLN A 694 28.22 51.82 -58.06
N LYS A 695 28.09 51.90 -56.73
CA LYS A 695 27.22 51.01 -55.93
C LYS A 695 25.79 51.04 -56.45
N TYR A 696 25.21 52.24 -56.60
CA TYR A 696 23.83 52.39 -57.06
C TYR A 696 23.65 51.92 -58.50
N ARG A 697 24.59 52.22 -59.40
CA ARG A 697 24.58 51.70 -60.78
C ARG A 697 24.57 50.18 -60.83
N ASN A 698 25.45 49.53 -60.07
CA ASN A 698 25.52 48.07 -60.00
C ASN A 698 24.23 47.48 -59.40
N ALA A 699 23.64 48.13 -58.40
CA ALA A 699 22.42 47.69 -57.75
C ALA A 699 21.15 47.87 -58.61
N LEU A 700 21.06 48.95 -59.41
CA LEU A 700 19.99 49.15 -60.39
C LEU A 700 20.05 48.12 -61.52
N ALA A 701 21.26 47.67 -61.88
CA ALA A 701 21.49 46.59 -62.85
C ALA A 701 21.24 45.18 -62.28
N SER A 702 20.97 45.05 -60.98
CA SER A 702 20.69 43.76 -60.34
C SER A 702 19.42 43.12 -60.90
N ARG A 703 19.41 41.79 -61.05
CA ARG A 703 18.22 41.03 -61.46
C ARG A 703 17.14 40.99 -60.37
N TYR A 704 17.50 41.28 -59.12
CA TYR A 704 16.59 41.18 -57.98
C TYR A 704 15.87 42.51 -57.68
N GLN A 705 14.54 42.45 -57.55
CA GLN A 705 13.68 43.63 -57.39
C GLN A 705 13.88 44.36 -56.06
N ASP A 706 14.14 43.61 -54.98
CA ASP A 706 14.41 44.16 -53.64
C ASP A 706 15.62 45.10 -53.65
N ILE A 707 16.69 44.71 -54.34
CA ILE A 707 17.91 45.52 -54.49
C ILE A 707 17.70 46.71 -55.40
N ARG A 708 17.00 46.56 -56.54
CA ARG A 708 16.68 47.70 -57.41
C ARG A 708 15.85 48.75 -56.67
N LYS A 709 14.86 48.34 -55.89
CA LYS A 709 14.03 49.24 -55.08
C LYS A 709 14.87 49.99 -54.04
N LYS A 710 15.67 49.26 -53.25
CA LYS A 710 16.54 49.83 -52.24
C LYS A 710 17.61 50.77 -52.83
N ALA A 711 18.07 50.48 -54.05
CA ALA A 711 18.99 51.34 -54.79
C ALA A 711 18.35 52.63 -55.28
N LEU A 712 17.10 52.60 -55.75
CA LEU A 712 16.35 53.81 -56.12
C LEU A 712 16.11 54.70 -54.90
N ASP A 713 15.65 54.13 -53.79
CA ASP A 713 15.42 54.86 -52.55
C ASP A 713 16.73 55.47 -52.03
N GLY A 714 17.81 54.68 -52.02
CA GLY A 714 19.11 55.14 -51.56
C GLY A 714 19.81 56.13 -52.51
N LEU A 715 19.53 56.09 -53.82
CA LEU A 715 20.05 57.05 -54.79
C LEU A 715 19.30 58.38 -54.71
N SER A 716 17.99 58.37 -54.46
CA SER A 716 17.21 59.59 -54.19
C SER A 716 17.81 60.34 -53.00
N ASN A 717 18.03 59.62 -51.89
CA ASN A 717 18.62 60.21 -50.69
C ASN A 717 20.06 60.68 -50.91
N PHE A 718 20.87 59.93 -51.69
CA PHE A 718 22.25 60.32 -52.00
C PHE A 718 22.32 61.61 -52.83
N LEU A 719 21.44 61.75 -53.82
CA LEU A 719 21.35 62.97 -54.64
C LEU A 719 20.81 64.16 -53.85
N GLU A 720 19.89 63.96 -52.91
CA GLU A 720 19.39 65.01 -52.00
C GLU A 720 20.48 65.47 -51.00
N GLU A 721 21.32 64.55 -50.51
CA GLU A 721 22.49 64.85 -49.64
C GLU A 721 23.60 65.64 -50.41
N GLU A 722 23.89 65.30 -51.66
CA GLU A 722 24.89 66.03 -52.48
C GLU A 722 24.38 67.41 -52.93
N VAL A 723 23.09 67.57 -53.25
CA VAL A 723 22.51 68.87 -53.67
C VAL A 723 22.38 69.88 -52.51
N THR A 724 22.43 69.43 -51.26
CA THR A 724 22.39 70.31 -50.07
C THR A 724 23.78 70.68 -49.53
N THR A 725 24.85 70.10 -50.07
CA THR A 725 26.24 70.35 -49.67
C THR A 725 27.06 71.18 -50.68
N GLU A 726 26.52 71.44 -51.87
CA GLU A 726 26.91 72.55 -52.78
C GLU A 726 26.07 73.81 -52.51
#